data_AF-A0AA42Z648-F1
#
_entry.id   AF-A0AA42Z648-F1
#
_cell.length_a   1.000
_cell.length_b   1.000
_cell.length_c   1.000
_cell.angle_alpha   90.00
_cell.angle_beta   90.00
_cell.angle_gamma   90.00
#
_symmetry.space_group_name_H-M   'P 1'
#
loop_
_entity.id
_entity.type
_entity.pdbx_description
1 polymer ?
#
loop_
_entity_poly.entity_id
_entity_poly.type
_entity_poly.pdbx_seq_one_letter_code
_entity_poly.pdbx_strand_id
1 'polypeptide(L)'
;MKLSKSVLMTLALLGASLVSAEETSRTLEAAPMVPVWSSDAGKVTTNYGYSVAGIGDTDGDALPEIAIGAPNYWFGSPCCEQQGLVRVYSGATSFPASTPAWSRNGPTGLASYGVGVAGGDFNGDGFDDLVFSSGSDIDSHEILVYQGSSSGLSSVANWEWEVISPALIGFGPSISNAGDVNGDGFDDLIAGSSWFQNGEAGEGAAFVFHGSAAGLSLAPDWTREGNQVNVHLGEQVLGVGDVDADGFDDVLIRLFDSTLGLFHGSVMGLAATPSRLLDFAGLGFLQRIDAAGDVNNDGYADIIVGDQSFTDGQSGEGRALLYLGSASGLAATAAWSIESDTEQAKFGSTVGGVGDVNDDGYDDVLVGALHYPDTLSPGRVWLYLGSPAGLETVPYRTAELPSVDYRIDAAGDVNGDGFGDMLVSMPNDEVHLFQGPCPGLDGDADGLGNDCDNCPDDVNANQWDTDADGLGDVCDLCPVDPTNHDPDADLVCGAADNCPTDANPAQTDDDSDGAGLVCDCDDTDPLVYPGAPEILDGMDQQCPGDGGYGLIDEISGNAGFHDPADKDLYSWQPQQGATHYDVARAETVEFTTGCTAFVIAGQSSFLDVTAPSPGTTLFYLVRSGRPLRGSWGADSVGQERSVPCAAP
;
A
#
# COMPACT_ATOMS: atom_id res chain seq x y z
N MET A 1 27.20 -3.12 -27.08
CA MET A 1 28.35 -2.36 -27.66
C MET A 1 29.02 -1.58 -26.54
N LYS A 2 30.35 -1.65 -26.38
CA LYS A 2 31.10 -0.85 -25.39
C LYS A 2 31.17 0.61 -25.85
N LEU A 3 30.60 1.55 -25.09
CA LEU A 3 30.82 2.98 -25.27
C LEU A 3 31.96 3.44 -24.34
N SER A 4 32.83 4.32 -24.85
CA SER A 4 34.12 4.70 -24.24
C SER A 4 34.01 5.95 -23.35
N LYS A 5 34.92 6.03 -22.37
CA LYS A 5 35.09 7.04 -21.30
C LYS A 5 35.33 8.50 -21.77
N SER A 6 34.99 8.89 -22.99
CA SER A 6 35.34 10.22 -23.54
C SER A 6 34.17 11.20 -23.63
N VAL A 7 32.98 10.88 -23.13
CA VAL A 7 31.83 11.81 -23.07
C VAL A 7 31.68 12.50 -21.70
N LEU A 8 32.42 12.06 -20.67
CA LEU A 8 32.28 12.55 -19.29
C LEU A 8 32.99 13.88 -18.97
N MET A 9 33.41 14.66 -19.99
CA MET A 9 34.24 15.84 -19.74
C MET A 9 33.82 17.05 -20.58
N THR A 10 32.53 17.37 -20.61
CA THR A 10 32.05 18.68 -21.11
C THR A 10 30.78 19.20 -20.41
N LEU A 11 30.53 18.84 -19.14
CA LEU A 11 29.43 19.40 -18.32
C LEU A 11 29.90 19.76 -16.91
N ALA A 12 30.97 20.56 -16.80
CA ALA A 12 31.48 21.08 -15.52
C ALA A 12 31.62 22.61 -15.50
N LEU A 13 30.83 23.32 -16.32
CA LEU A 13 30.73 24.78 -16.30
C LEU A 13 29.26 25.21 -16.41
N LEU A 14 28.48 24.90 -15.38
CA LEU A 14 27.28 25.62 -14.94
C LEU A 14 27.00 25.10 -13.53
N GLY A 15 27.17 25.96 -12.53
CA GLY A 15 27.05 25.62 -11.12
C GLY A 15 25.60 25.36 -10.71
N ALA A 16 25.08 24.20 -11.08
CA ALA A 16 23.97 23.59 -10.37
C ALA A 16 24.57 22.75 -9.24
N SER A 17 24.26 23.12 -8.00
CA SER A 17 24.54 22.29 -6.83
C SER A 17 23.90 20.93 -7.05
N LEU A 18 24.71 19.86 -7.08
CA LEU A 18 24.22 18.51 -6.92
C LEU A 18 23.79 18.38 -5.46
N VAL A 19 22.51 18.64 -5.21
CA VAL A 19 21.83 18.06 -4.05
C VAL A 19 21.96 16.55 -4.22
N SER A 20 22.59 15.89 -3.24
CA SER A 20 22.50 14.43 -3.15
C SER A 20 21.03 14.12 -2.91
N ALA A 21 20.39 13.49 -3.88
CA ALA A 21 19.13 12.80 -3.68
C ALA A 21 19.41 11.60 -2.75
N GLU A 22 19.43 11.84 -1.45
CA GLU A 22 18.62 11.00 -0.58
C GLU A 22 17.19 11.48 -0.84
N GLU A 23 16.49 10.81 -1.76
CA GLU A 23 15.04 10.85 -1.75
C GLU A 23 14.65 10.28 -0.38
N THR A 24 14.29 11.17 0.56
CA THR A 24 13.38 10.77 1.63
C THR A 24 12.19 10.16 0.91
N SER A 25 11.98 8.87 1.17
CA SER A 25 10.90 8.04 0.66
C SER A 25 9.58 8.77 0.93
N ARG A 26 9.09 9.55 -0.02
CA ARG A 26 7.70 10.00 -0.01
C ARG A 26 6.87 8.75 -0.27
N THR A 27 6.18 8.27 0.75
CA THR A 27 5.16 7.24 0.55
C THR A 27 3.95 7.92 -0.07
N LEU A 28 3.63 7.53 -1.29
CA LEU A 28 2.32 7.79 -1.82
C LEU A 28 1.37 6.80 -1.12
N GLU A 29 0.61 7.26 -0.12
CA GLU A 29 -0.47 6.45 0.44
C GLU A 29 -1.71 6.68 -0.41
N ALA A 30 -1.93 5.77 -1.37
CA ALA A 30 -3.22 5.72 -2.05
C ALA A 30 -4.32 5.57 -0.99
N ALA A 31 -5.41 6.30 -1.16
CA ALA A 31 -6.49 6.30 -0.18
C ALA A 31 -7.06 4.88 0.04
N PRO A 32 -7.45 4.51 1.26
CA PRO A 32 -7.89 3.15 1.55
C PRO A 32 -9.25 2.85 0.91
N MET A 33 -9.38 1.69 0.28
CA MET A 33 -10.65 1.10 -0.14
C MET A 33 -11.23 0.32 1.03
N VAL A 34 -12.40 0.73 1.51
CA VAL A 34 -13.10 0.05 2.62
C VAL A 34 -14.27 -0.74 2.04
N PRO A 35 -14.41 -2.05 2.38
CA PRO A 35 -15.51 -2.84 1.88
C PRO A 35 -16.82 -2.34 2.49
N VAL A 36 -17.78 -2.02 1.64
CA VAL A 36 -19.08 -1.49 2.08
C VAL A 36 -20.11 -2.60 2.29
N TRP A 37 -19.87 -3.76 1.69
CA TRP A 37 -20.66 -4.97 1.84
C TRP A 37 -19.76 -6.20 1.74
N SER A 38 -20.10 -7.24 2.50
CA SER A 38 -19.46 -8.53 2.38
C SER A 38 -20.43 -9.71 2.46
N SER A 39 -20.03 -10.83 1.86
CA SER A 39 -20.77 -12.09 1.91
C SER A 39 -19.82 -13.28 2.02
N ASP A 40 -20.07 -14.16 2.98
CA ASP A 40 -19.22 -15.32 3.32
C ASP A 40 -19.91 -16.68 3.03
N ALA A 41 -21.20 -16.64 2.67
CA ALA A 41 -22.11 -17.78 2.48
C ALA A 41 -22.02 -18.95 3.47
N GLY A 42 -21.51 -18.75 4.69
CA GLY A 42 -21.45 -19.78 5.71
C GLY A 42 -20.26 -20.78 5.65
N LYS A 43 -19.05 -20.28 5.36
CA LYS A 43 -17.70 -20.82 5.74
C LYS A 43 -16.85 -21.59 4.71
N VAL A 44 -15.54 -21.34 4.86
CA VAL A 44 -14.31 -22.13 4.59
C VAL A 44 -14.55 -23.54 4.04
N THR A 45 -13.97 -23.84 2.87
CA THR A 45 -14.00 -25.10 2.08
C THR A 45 -15.04 -25.20 0.95
N THR A 46 -15.93 -24.23 0.81
CA THR A 46 -16.90 -24.18 -0.30
C THR A 46 -16.37 -23.50 -1.56
N ASN A 47 -15.18 -22.87 -1.49
CA ASN A 47 -14.68 -21.94 -2.50
C ASN A 47 -15.75 -20.89 -2.89
N TYR A 48 -16.51 -20.38 -1.92
CA TYR A 48 -17.42 -19.27 -2.18
C TYR A 48 -16.62 -18.05 -2.66
N GLY A 49 -17.05 -17.43 -3.76
CA GLY A 49 -16.28 -16.38 -4.44
C GLY A 49 -15.27 -16.90 -5.45
N TYR A 50 -15.31 -18.19 -5.82
CA TYR A 50 -14.39 -18.76 -6.83
C TYR A 50 -14.48 -18.03 -8.17
N SER A 51 -15.71 -17.70 -8.55
CA SER A 51 -16.06 -16.81 -9.65
C SER A 51 -17.02 -15.75 -9.12
N VAL A 52 -16.88 -14.53 -9.60
CA VAL A 52 -17.74 -13.38 -9.31
C VAL A 52 -17.92 -12.60 -10.59
N ALA A 53 -19.06 -11.93 -10.74
CA ALA A 53 -19.29 -10.97 -11.82
C ALA A 53 -20.42 -10.01 -11.48
N GLY A 54 -20.31 -8.75 -11.92
CA GLY A 54 -21.47 -7.92 -12.22
C GLY A 54 -22.18 -8.53 -13.43
N ILE A 55 -23.49 -8.73 -13.32
CA ILE A 55 -24.26 -9.44 -14.36
C ILE A 55 -25.30 -8.55 -15.05
N GLY A 56 -25.23 -7.23 -14.84
CA GLY A 56 -26.20 -6.28 -15.37
C GLY A 56 -27.54 -6.31 -14.62
N ASP A 57 -28.53 -5.60 -15.15
CA ASP A 57 -29.87 -5.43 -14.56
C ASP A 57 -30.81 -6.55 -15.01
N THR A 58 -30.92 -7.58 -14.18
CA THR A 58 -31.70 -8.78 -14.44
C THR A 58 -33.18 -8.62 -14.06
N ASP A 59 -33.53 -7.57 -13.30
CA ASP A 59 -34.88 -7.37 -12.78
C ASP A 59 -35.60 -6.06 -13.19
N GLY A 60 -34.89 -5.19 -13.90
CA GLY A 60 -35.36 -3.96 -14.52
C GLY A 60 -35.53 -2.81 -13.53
N ASP A 61 -34.86 -2.83 -12.39
CA ASP A 61 -34.90 -1.75 -11.41
C ASP A 61 -33.83 -0.66 -11.66
N ALA A 62 -33.06 -0.82 -12.74
CA ALA A 62 -31.95 0.01 -13.19
C ALA A 62 -30.71 -0.03 -12.30
N LEU A 63 -30.62 -1.01 -11.38
CA LEU A 63 -29.42 -1.30 -10.61
C LEU A 63 -28.90 -2.68 -11.02
N PRO A 64 -27.62 -2.82 -11.40
CA PRO A 64 -27.06 -4.11 -11.75
C PRO A 64 -27.00 -5.07 -10.55
N GLU A 65 -27.15 -6.35 -10.86
CA GLU A 65 -26.94 -7.47 -9.96
C GLU A 65 -25.49 -7.93 -9.93
N ILE A 66 -25.13 -8.63 -8.85
CA ILE A 66 -23.87 -9.39 -8.76
C ILE A 66 -24.14 -10.89 -8.60
N ALA A 67 -23.37 -11.71 -9.31
CA ALA A 67 -23.36 -13.16 -9.20
C ALA A 67 -22.10 -13.67 -8.48
N ILE A 68 -22.27 -14.69 -7.66
CA ILE A 68 -21.18 -15.35 -6.92
C ILE A 68 -21.28 -16.86 -7.09
N GLY A 69 -20.22 -17.47 -7.61
CA GLY A 69 -20.05 -18.91 -7.76
C GLY A 69 -19.29 -19.56 -6.61
N ALA A 70 -19.68 -20.79 -6.28
CA ALA A 70 -19.10 -21.59 -5.21
C ALA A 70 -19.09 -23.08 -5.62
N PRO A 71 -18.15 -23.49 -6.49
CA PRO A 71 -18.17 -24.82 -7.12
C PRO A 71 -17.97 -25.96 -6.11
N ASN A 72 -17.32 -25.71 -4.98
CA ASN A 72 -17.14 -26.72 -3.94
C ASN A 72 -18.26 -26.71 -2.88
N TYR A 73 -19.35 -25.97 -3.11
CA TYR A 73 -20.47 -25.93 -2.18
C TYR A 73 -21.18 -27.29 -2.08
N TRP A 74 -21.57 -27.67 -0.86
CA TRP A 74 -22.22 -28.95 -0.55
C TRP A 74 -23.43 -28.72 0.37
N PHE A 75 -24.58 -29.28 0.00
CA PHE A 75 -25.81 -29.19 0.80
C PHE A 75 -26.41 -30.58 1.08
N GLY A 76 -26.63 -30.90 2.36
CA GLY A 76 -27.27 -32.15 2.78
C GLY A 76 -26.32 -33.34 3.04
N SER A 77 -26.90 -34.48 3.45
CA SER A 77 -26.23 -35.74 3.79
C SER A 77 -26.76 -36.86 2.87
N PRO A 78 -25.94 -37.82 2.39
CA PRO A 78 -24.58 -38.17 2.79
C PRO A 78 -23.53 -37.21 2.25
N CYS A 79 -22.45 -37.06 3.01
CA CYS A 79 -21.28 -36.27 2.62
C CYS A 79 -20.70 -36.76 1.28
N CYS A 80 -20.06 -35.84 0.57
CA CYS A 80 -19.09 -36.04 -0.52
C CYS A 80 -19.53 -35.71 -1.95
N GLU A 81 -20.63 -34.97 -2.20
CA GLU A 81 -20.96 -34.49 -3.55
C GLU A 81 -20.79 -32.97 -3.64
N GLN A 82 -19.77 -32.52 -4.38
CA GLN A 82 -19.55 -31.11 -4.77
C GLN A 82 -20.60 -30.71 -5.80
N GLN A 83 -21.79 -30.35 -5.31
CA GLN A 83 -22.90 -29.91 -6.16
C GLN A 83 -22.60 -28.53 -6.77
N GLY A 84 -21.93 -27.68 -6.00
CA GLY A 84 -21.73 -26.28 -6.33
C GLY A 84 -22.99 -25.43 -6.14
N LEU A 85 -22.79 -24.12 -6.14
CA LEU A 85 -23.81 -23.12 -5.85
C LEU A 85 -23.51 -21.84 -6.64
N VAL A 86 -24.56 -21.22 -7.18
CA VAL A 86 -24.54 -19.84 -7.67
C VAL A 86 -25.56 -19.04 -6.88
N ARG A 87 -25.19 -17.82 -6.46
CA ARG A 87 -26.08 -16.85 -5.82
C ARG A 87 -26.04 -15.54 -6.59
N VAL A 88 -27.19 -14.88 -6.65
CA VAL A 88 -27.33 -13.54 -7.19
C VAL A 88 -27.89 -12.63 -6.11
N TYR A 89 -27.28 -11.46 -5.99
CA TYR A 89 -27.67 -10.41 -5.05
C TYR A 89 -28.06 -9.18 -5.85
N SER A 90 -29.29 -8.70 -5.65
CA SER A 90 -29.78 -7.49 -6.31
C SER A 90 -29.05 -6.25 -5.82
N GLY A 91 -28.84 -5.34 -6.76
CA GLY A 91 -28.47 -3.96 -6.48
C GLY A 91 -29.52 -3.30 -5.59
N ALA A 92 -29.10 -2.30 -4.83
CA ALA A 92 -30.00 -1.47 -4.04
C ALA A 92 -29.32 -0.19 -3.58
N THR A 93 -30.11 0.90 -3.51
CA THR A 93 -29.73 2.21 -2.95
C THR A 93 -29.11 2.22 -1.55
N SER A 94 -29.12 1.09 -0.86
CA SER A 94 -28.48 0.93 0.44
C SER A 94 -27.80 -0.43 0.54
N PHE A 95 -26.66 -0.55 -0.16
CA PHE A 95 -25.85 -1.77 -0.35
C PHE A 95 -26.64 -2.96 -0.93
N PRO A 96 -25.98 -3.91 -1.61
CA PRO A 96 -26.67 -5.08 -2.12
C PRO A 96 -27.45 -5.81 -1.04
N ALA A 97 -28.56 -6.44 -1.44
CA ALA A 97 -29.43 -7.14 -0.52
C ALA A 97 -28.64 -8.16 0.33
N SER A 98 -28.78 -8.15 1.66
CA SER A 98 -28.11 -9.15 2.51
C SER A 98 -28.58 -10.60 2.27
N THR A 99 -29.72 -10.76 1.59
CA THR A 99 -30.28 -12.04 1.17
C THR A 99 -30.20 -12.15 -0.35
N PRO A 100 -29.75 -13.29 -0.91
CA PRO A 100 -29.71 -13.46 -2.35
C PRO A 100 -31.13 -13.42 -2.93
N ALA A 101 -31.31 -12.63 -4.00
CA ALA A 101 -32.55 -12.55 -4.76
C ALA A 101 -32.82 -13.86 -5.50
N TRP A 102 -31.75 -14.53 -5.93
CA TRP A 102 -31.82 -15.80 -6.63
C TRP A 102 -30.68 -16.73 -6.21
N SER A 103 -30.93 -18.04 -6.21
CA SER A 103 -29.88 -19.02 -5.95
C SER A 103 -30.16 -20.37 -6.60
N ARG A 104 -29.09 -21.06 -6.98
CA ARG A 104 -29.14 -22.38 -7.61
C ARG A 104 -28.05 -23.29 -7.06
N ASN A 105 -28.48 -24.35 -6.40
CA ASN A 105 -27.60 -25.47 -6.11
C ASN A 105 -27.49 -26.36 -7.35
N GLY A 106 -26.32 -26.92 -7.59
CA GLY A 106 -26.18 -27.97 -8.58
C GLY A 106 -26.98 -29.22 -8.23
N PRO A 107 -27.30 -30.04 -9.23
CA PRO A 107 -27.95 -31.33 -9.01
C PRO A 107 -27.07 -32.26 -8.15
N THR A 108 -27.67 -33.32 -7.60
CA THR A 108 -26.90 -34.37 -6.89
C THR A 108 -25.83 -34.96 -7.81
N GLY A 109 -24.62 -35.19 -7.31
CA GLY A 109 -23.43 -35.54 -8.08
C GLY A 109 -22.32 -34.48 -7.99
N LEU A 110 -21.18 -34.73 -8.65
CA LEU A 110 -20.09 -33.78 -8.81
C LEU A 110 -20.42 -32.82 -9.95
N ALA A 111 -21.40 -31.91 -9.75
CA ALA A 111 -21.79 -30.94 -10.77
C ALA A 111 -20.95 -29.66 -10.70
N SER A 112 -20.52 -29.25 -9.50
CA SER A 112 -19.66 -28.09 -9.28
C SER A 112 -20.17 -26.80 -9.95
N TYR A 113 -21.46 -26.47 -9.83
CA TYR A 113 -22.01 -25.22 -10.37
C TYR A 113 -21.29 -23.98 -9.81
N GLY A 114 -21.03 -23.00 -10.68
CA GLY A 114 -20.37 -21.75 -10.33
C GLY A 114 -18.86 -21.74 -10.56
N VAL A 115 -18.35 -22.55 -11.51
CA VAL A 115 -16.94 -22.47 -11.94
C VAL A 115 -16.68 -21.15 -12.65
N GLY A 116 -17.55 -20.75 -13.57
CA GLY A 116 -17.58 -19.42 -14.17
C GLY A 116 -18.98 -18.83 -14.06
N VAL A 117 -19.06 -17.50 -14.00
CA VAL A 117 -20.29 -16.70 -14.05
C VAL A 117 -20.05 -15.51 -14.98
N ALA A 118 -21.09 -15.08 -15.70
CA ALA A 118 -21.11 -13.84 -16.48
C ALA A 118 -22.57 -13.38 -16.68
N GLY A 119 -22.77 -12.13 -17.11
CA GLY A 119 -24.08 -11.59 -17.50
C GLY A 119 -24.09 -11.06 -18.93
N GLY A 120 -25.29 -10.87 -19.48
CA GLY A 120 -25.51 -10.25 -20.78
C GLY A 120 -26.94 -10.43 -21.28
N ASP A 121 -27.42 -9.56 -22.17
CA ASP A 121 -28.76 -9.67 -22.75
C ASP A 121 -28.73 -10.50 -24.04
N PHE A 122 -28.61 -11.82 -23.90
CA PHE A 122 -28.54 -12.75 -25.03
C PHE A 122 -29.85 -12.86 -25.82
N ASN A 123 -30.94 -12.29 -25.28
CA ASN A 123 -32.28 -12.41 -25.83
C ASN A 123 -32.89 -11.08 -26.32
N GLY A 124 -32.24 -9.96 -26.00
CA GLY A 124 -32.57 -8.60 -26.42
C GLY A 124 -33.91 -8.11 -25.86
N ASP A 125 -34.33 -8.58 -24.68
CA ASP A 125 -35.56 -8.11 -24.03
C ASP A 125 -35.35 -6.92 -23.08
N GLY A 126 -34.10 -6.46 -22.93
CA GLY A 126 -33.70 -5.34 -22.11
C GLY A 126 -33.55 -5.69 -20.62
N PHE A 127 -33.51 -6.97 -20.28
CA PHE A 127 -33.09 -7.47 -18.98
C PHE A 127 -31.86 -8.35 -19.19
N ASP A 128 -30.83 -8.15 -18.37
CA ASP A 128 -29.65 -8.99 -18.48
C ASP A 128 -29.95 -10.42 -18.02
N ASP A 129 -29.34 -11.39 -18.70
CA ASP A 129 -29.46 -12.81 -18.40
C ASP A 129 -28.21 -13.29 -17.63
N LEU A 130 -28.39 -14.26 -16.74
CA LEU A 130 -27.29 -14.93 -16.05
C LEU A 130 -26.81 -16.15 -16.83
N VAL A 131 -25.50 -16.24 -17.09
CA VAL A 131 -24.85 -17.47 -17.54
C VAL A 131 -23.87 -17.99 -16.47
N PHE A 132 -23.84 -19.30 -16.26
CA PHE A 132 -22.81 -19.93 -15.45
C PHE A 132 -22.46 -21.33 -15.94
N SER A 133 -21.24 -21.76 -15.59
CA SER A 133 -20.74 -23.08 -15.94
C SER A 133 -20.64 -24.04 -14.75
N SER A 134 -20.70 -25.32 -15.08
CA SER A 134 -20.46 -26.44 -14.18
C SER A 134 -19.03 -26.94 -14.30
N GLY A 135 -18.53 -27.64 -13.29
CA GLY A 135 -17.23 -28.32 -13.32
C GLY A 135 -17.35 -29.83 -13.39
N SER A 136 -18.40 -30.36 -14.03
CA SER A 136 -18.81 -31.75 -13.85
C SER A 136 -17.79 -32.81 -14.30
N ASP A 137 -17.99 -34.05 -13.82
CA ASP A 137 -17.13 -35.24 -13.97
C ASP A 137 -16.53 -35.51 -15.38
N ILE A 138 -15.46 -36.33 -15.36
CA ILE A 138 -14.48 -36.74 -16.40
C ILE A 138 -14.81 -36.73 -17.91
N ASP A 139 -16.05 -36.53 -18.35
CA ASP A 139 -16.47 -36.56 -19.75
C ASP A 139 -17.51 -35.49 -20.15
N SER A 140 -17.97 -34.60 -19.24
CA SER A 140 -18.99 -33.57 -19.59
C SER A 140 -18.91 -32.30 -18.73
N HIS A 141 -19.11 -31.14 -19.35
CA HIS A 141 -19.38 -29.88 -18.66
C HIS A 141 -20.67 -29.23 -19.18
N GLU A 142 -21.40 -28.54 -18.31
CA GLU A 142 -22.63 -27.82 -18.64
C GLU A 142 -22.42 -26.30 -18.58
N ILE A 143 -23.11 -25.59 -19.47
CA ILE A 143 -23.29 -24.15 -19.42
C ILE A 143 -24.80 -23.90 -19.43
N LEU A 144 -25.28 -23.09 -18.49
CA LEU A 144 -26.70 -22.81 -18.32
C LEU A 144 -26.95 -21.30 -18.38
N VAL A 145 -28.03 -20.91 -19.04
CA VAL A 145 -28.53 -19.53 -19.06
C VAL A 145 -29.88 -19.45 -18.38
N TYR A 146 -30.04 -18.49 -17.49
CA TYR A 146 -31.28 -18.13 -16.81
C TYR A 146 -31.64 -16.71 -17.21
N GLN A 147 -32.80 -16.56 -17.87
CA GLN A 147 -33.18 -15.26 -18.42
C GLN A 147 -33.64 -14.27 -17.34
N GLY A 148 -33.28 -13.01 -17.51
CA GLY A 148 -33.78 -11.88 -16.77
C GLY A 148 -35.25 -11.59 -17.07
N SER A 149 -35.90 -10.84 -16.21
CA SER A 149 -37.26 -10.32 -16.43
C SER A 149 -37.62 -9.32 -15.35
N SER A 150 -38.70 -8.55 -15.53
CA SER A 150 -39.28 -7.72 -14.45
C SER A 150 -39.64 -8.42 -13.12
N SER A 151 -39.48 -9.75 -13.03
CA SER A 151 -39.64 -10.54 -11.80
C SER A 151 -38.32 -11.15 -11.31
N GLY A 152 -37.19 -10.70 -11.86
CA GLY A 152 -35.86 -11.27 -11.73
C GLY A 152 -35.64 -12.51 -12.60
N LEU A 153 -34.51 -13.18 -12.33
CA LEU A 153 -34.06 -14.38 -13.02
C LEU A 153 -35.09 -15.52 -12.97
N SER A 154 -35.18 -16.25 -14.08
CA SER A 154 -36.04 -17.42 -14.23
C SER A 154 -35.72 -18.53 -13.19
N SER A 155 -36.71 -19.38 -12.89
CA SER A 155 -36.53 -20.48 -11.93
C SER A 155 -36.02 -21.80 -12.56
N VAL A 156 -35.94 -21.84 -13.89
CA VAL A 156 -35.49 -22.98 -14.70
C VAL A 156 -34.62 -22.43 -15.81
N ALA A 157 -33.57 -23.16 -16.19
CA ALA A 157 -32.70 -22.72 -17.27
C ALA A 157 -33.51 -22.57 -18.57
N ASN A 158 -33.29 -21.45 -19.26
CA ASN A 158 -33.91 -21.14 -20.54
C ASN A 158 -33.11 -21.77 -21.68
N TRP A 159 -31.81 -21.93 -21.48
CA TRP A 159 -30.89 -22.60 -22.38
C TRP A 159 -29.88 -23.41 -21.59
N GLU A 160 -29.54 -24.58 -22.12
CA GLU A 160 -28.57 -25.50 -21.55
C GLU A 160 -27.76 -26.09 -22.70
N TRP A 161 -26.43 -26.08 -22.54
CA TRP A 161 -25.53 -26.72 -23.48
C TRP A 161 -24.48 -27.53 -22.75
N GLU A 162 -24.21 -28.71 -23.30
CA GLU A 162 -23.31 -29.69 -22.72
C GLU A 162 -22.14 -29.92 -23.68
N VAL A 163 -20.92 -29.64 -23.23
CA VAL A 163 -19.71 -30.12 -23.90
C VAL A 163 -19.50 -31.55 -23.47
N ILE A 164 -19.55 -32.47 -24.44
CA ILE A 164 -19.21 -33.87 -24.20
C ILE A 164 -17.93 -34.20 -24.96
N SER A 165 -16.91 -34.64 -24.22
CA SER A 165 -15.63 -35.04 -24.81
C SER A 165 -14.96 -36.11 -23.95
N PRO A 166 -14.31 -37.13 -24.55
CA PRO A 166 -13.57 -38.13 -23.79
C PRO A 166 -12.49 -37.47 -22.92
N ALA A 167 -12.44 -37.83 -21.64
CA ALA A 167 -11.41 -37.36 -20.71
C ALA A 167 -11.32 -35.82 -20.63
N LEU A 168 -12.47 -35.16 -20.47
CA LEU A 168 -12.54 -33.81 -19.90
C LEU A 168 -12.09 -33.88 -18.44
N ILE A 169 -10.79 -33.73 -18.21
CA ILE A 169 -10.18 -33.67 -16.88
C ILE A 169 -9.78 -32.23 -16.60
N GLY A 170 -10.45 -31.54 -15.69
CA GLY A 170 -10.03 -30.17 -15.34
C GLY A 170 -11.10 -29.35 -14.62
N PHE A 171 -10.81 -28.06 -14.50
CA PHE A 171 -11.79 -27.04 -14.14
C PHE A 171 -12.78 -26.88 -15.31
N GLY A 172 -14.05 -26.58 -15.00
CA GLY A 172 -15.12 -26.37 -15.98
C GLY A 172 -14.81 -25.29 -17.03
N PRO A 173 -15.67 -25.13 -18.05
CA PRO A 173 -15.37 -24.27 -19.18
C PRO A 173 -15.21 -22.82 -18.73
N SER A 174 -14.21 -22.15 -19.32
CA SER A 174 -14.08 -20.70 -19.24
C SER A 174 -15.22 -20.08 -20.04
N ILE A 175 -15.86 -19.06 -19.50
CA ILE A 175 -17.00 -18.39 -20.15
C ILE A 175 -16.83 -16.88 -20.00
N SER A 176 -17.34 -16.12 -20.95
CA SER A 176 -17.36 -14.65 -20.94
C SER A 176 -18.47 -14.16 -21.87
N ASN A 177 -19.07 -13.00 -21.56
CA ASN A 177 -19.87 -12.26 -22.52
C ASN A 177 -18.92 -11.80 -23.64
N ALA A 178 -19.22 -12.19 -24.88
CA ALA A 178 -18.40 -11.84 -26.03
C ALA A 178 -18.75 -10.46 -26.59
N GLY A 179 -19.80 -9.81 -26.08
CA GLY A 179 -20.45 -8.67 -26.71
C GLY A 179 -21.19 -9.09 -27.98
N ASP A 180 -21.55 -8.15 -28.84
CA ASP A 180 -22.18 -8.40 -30.13
C ASP A 180 -21.11 -8.58 -31.22
N VAL A 181 -20.53 -9.78 -31.30
CA VAL A 181 -19.44 -10.08 -32.25
C VAL A 181 -19.93 -10.15 -33.70
N ASN A 182 -21.25 -10.16 -33.90
CA ASN A 182 -21.89 -10.33 -35.19
C ASN A 182 -22.71 -9.11 -35.67
N GLY A 183 -22.90 -8.11 -34.81
CA GLY A 183 -23.53 -6.82 -35.06
C GLY A 183 -25.04 -6.92 -35.26
N ASP A 184 -25.72 -7.89 -34.65
CA ASP A 184 -27.16 -8.07 -34.77
C ASP A 184 -27.98 -7.48 -33.61
N GLY A 185 -27.29 -6.88 -32.63
CA GLY A 185 -27.84 -6.13 -31.51
C GLY A 185 -28.20 -7.00 -30.31
N PHE A 186 -27.64 -8.21 -30.21
CA PHE A 186 -27.79 -9.11 -29.08
C PHE A 186 -26.40 -9.47 -28.55
N ASP A 187 -26.27 -9.63 -27.24
CA ASP A 187 -25.02 -10.13 -26.69
C ASP A 187 -24.77 -11.58 -27.13
N ASP A 188 -23.51 -11.92 -27.39
CA ASP A 188 -23.06 -13.25 -27.77
C ASP A 188 -22.28 -13.91 -26.62
N LEU A 189 -22.28 -15.24 -26.57
CA LEU A 189 -21.57 -16.00 -25.54
C LEU A 189 -20.32 -16.67 -26.13
N ILE A 190 -19.16 -16.51 -25.49
CA ILE A 190 -17.98 -17.32 -25.77
C ILE A 190 -17.70 -18.31 -24.63
N ALA A 191 -17.38 -19.55 -25.01
CA ALA A 191 -17.03 -20.63 -24.11
C ALA A 191 -15.76 -21.35 -24.55
N GLY A 192 -14.86 -21.60 -23.60
CA GLY A 192 -13.62 -22.34 -23.80
C GLY A 192 -13.59 -23.65 -23.03
N SER A 193 -13.07 -24.71 -23.64
CA SER A 193 -12.92 -26.03 -23.05
C SER A 193 -11.51 -26.57 -23.31
N SER A 194 -10.56 -26.24 -22.43
CA SER A 194 -9.13 -26.55 -22.56
C SER A 194 -8.76 -28.03 -22.64
N TRP A 195 -9.65 -28.93 -22.23
CA TRP A 195 -9.40 -30.38 -22.29
C TRP A 195 -10.26 -31.11 -23.32
N PHE A 196 -10.93 -30.36 -24.20
CA PHE A 196 -11.69 -30.93 -25.31
C PHE A 196 -10.82 -31.85 -26.19
N GLN A 197 -11.39 -32.95 -26.66
CA GLN A 197 -10.75 -33.97 -27.49
C GLN A 197 -11.67 -34.40 -28.64
N ASN A 198 -11.19 -34.21 -29.87
CA ASN A 198 -11.84 -34.60 -31.11
C ASN A 198 -10.85 -35.21 -32.13
N GLY A 199 -9.96 -36.05 -31.63
CA GLY A 199 -8.92 -36.71 -32.44
C GLY A 199 -7.56 -36.62 -31.76
N GLU A 200 -7.34 -35.54 -31.03
CA GLU A 200 -6.11 -35.20 -30.34
C GLU A 200 -6.38 -35.03 -28.84
N ALA A 201 -5.51 -35.61 -27.99
CA ALA A 201 -5.68 -35.53 -26.55
C ALA A 201 -5.36 -34.12 -26.04
N GLY A 202 -6.26 -33.51 -25.26
CA GLY A 202 -6.07 -32.19 -24.66
C GLY A 202 -5.84 -31.07 -25.67
N GLU A 203 -6.46 -31.14 -26.85
CA GLU A 203 -6.30 -30.10 -27.87
C GLU A 203 -7.01 -28.80 -27.49
N GLY A 204 -8.13 -28.92 -26.78
CA GLY A 204 -8.95 -27.79 -26.38
C GLY A 204 -9.79 -27.23 -27.54
N ALA A 205 -10.85 -26.52 -27.18
CA ALA A 205 -11.74 -25.87 -28.14
C ALA A 205 -12.33 -24.58 -27.57
N ALA A 206 -12.71 -23.67 -28.47
CA ALA A 206 -13.50 -22.48 -28.16
C ALA A 206 -14.74 -22.46 -29.06
N PHE A 207 -15.86 -21.99 -28.50
CA PHE A 207 -17.18 -21.99 -29.09
C PHE A 207 -17.81 -20.61 -28.90
N VAL A 208 -18.46 -20.08 -29.94
CA VAL A 208 -19.28 -18.88 -29.84
C VAL A 208 -20.71 -19.23 -30.21
N PHE A 209 -21.65 -18.68 -29.44
CA PHE A 209 -23.08 -18.78 -29.64
C PHE A 209 -23.62 -17.38 -29.82
N HIS A 210 -24.23 -17.10 -30.96
CA HIS A 210 -24.82 -15.78 -31.15
C HIS A 210 -26.13 -15.65 -30.37
N GLY A 211 -26.37 -14.47 -29.82
CA GLY A 211 -27.63 -14.03 -29.27
C GLY A 211 -28.71 -13.96 -30.34
N SER A 212 -29.97 -13.92 -29.90
CA SER A 212 -31.10 -13.64 -30.79
C SER A 212 -32.34 -13.36 -29.97
N ALA A 213 -33.42 -12.87 -30.59
CA ALA A 213 -34.72 -12.75 -29.92
C ALA A 213 -35.29 -14.07 -29.33
N ALA A 214 -34.70 -15.23 -29.63
CA ALA A 214 -35.04 -16.52 -29.03
C ALA A 214 -34.05 -16.98 -27.94
N GLY A 215 -33.05 -16.15 -27.61
CA GLY A 215 -31.85 -16.50 -26.86
C GLY A 215 -30.78 -17.19 -27.72
N LEU A 216 -29.81 -17.81 -27.04
CA LEU A 216 -28.71 -18.55 -27.65
C LEU A 216 -29.19 -19.80 -28.42
N SER A 217 -28.49 -20.13 -29.50
CA SER A 217 -28.73 -21.34 -30.28
C SER A 217 -28.06 -22.58 -29.64
N LEU A 218 -28.60 -23.80 -29.88
CA LEU A 218 -28.01 -25.04 -29.32
C LEU A 218 -26.76 -25.52 -30.08
N ALA A 219 -26.50 -24.96 -31.26
CA ALA A 219 -25.32 -25.27 -32.04
C ALA A 219 -24.40 -24.04 -32.00
N PRO A 220 -23.10 -24.20 -31.69
CA PRO A 220 -22.18 -23.08 -31.81
C PRO A 220 -22.21 -22.52 -33.24
N ASP A 221 -22.33 -21.19 -33.35
CA ASP A 221 -22.25 -20.46 -34.62
C ASP A 221 -20.82 -20.43 -35.15
N TRP A 222 -19.86 -20.47 -34.22
CA TRP A 222 -18.44 -20.59 -34.53
C TRP A 222 -17.76 -21.58 -33.59
N THR A 223 -16.76 -22.30 -34.10
CA THR A 223 -15.96 -23.24 -33.31
C THR A 223 -14.54 -23.27 -33.83
N ARG A 224 -13.59 -23.34 -32.89
CA ARG A 224 -12.19 -23.56 -33.17
C ARG A 224 -11.61 -24.61 -32.24
N GLU A 225 -10.91 -25.57 -32.83
CA GLU A 225 -10.23 -26.66 -32.12
C GLU A 225 -8.71 -26.47 -32.21
N GLY A 226 -7.99 -26.92 -31.19
CA GLY A 226 -6.53 -26.85 -31.15
C GLY A 226 -5.84 -27.70 -32.23
N ASN A 227 -6.44 -28.83 -32.63
CA ASN A 227 -5.93 -29.79 -33.62
C ASN A 227 -4.49 -30.26 -33.32
N GLN A 228 -4.09 -30.25 -32.05
CA GLN A 228 -2.75 -30.55 -31.57
C GLN A 228 -2.82 -31.12 -30.16
N VAL A 229 -1.93 -32.08 -29.84
CA VAL A 229 -1.92 -32.73 -28.52
C VAL A 229 -1.45 -31.76 -27.42
N ASN A 230 -2.20 -31.66 -26.33
CA ASN A 230 -1.91 -30.88 -25.11
C ASN A 230 -1.65 -29.38 -25.38
N VAL A 231 -2.46 -28.78 -26.23
CA VAL A 231 -2.39 -27.35 -26.54
C VAL A 231 -3.30 -26.51 -25.66
N HIS A 232 -4.35 -27.11 -25.10
CA HIS A 232 -5.25 -26.46 -24.16
C HIS A 232 -5.94 -25.20 -24.67
N LEU A 233 -6.30 -25.17 -25.97
CA LEU A 233 -7.03 -24.04 -26.55
C LEU A 233 -8.33 -23.77 -25.78
N GLY A 234 -8.61 -22.49 -25.51
CA GLY A 234 -9.80 -22.10 -24.74
C GLY A 234 -9.66 -22.31 -23.23
N GLU A 235 -8.44 -22.44 -22.72
CA GLU A 235 -8.17 -22.31 -21.27
C GLU A 235 -8.62 -20.94 -20.74
N GLN A 236 -8.47 -19.90 -21.55
CA GLN A 236 -9.03 -18.58 -21.30
C GLN A 236 -9.70 -18.06 -22.57
N VAL A 237 -10.94 -17.61 -22.42
CA VAL A 237 -11.71 -16.86 -23.42
C VAL A 237 -12.22 -15.59 -22.78
N LEU A 238 -12.35 -14.52 -23.56
CA LEU A 238 -12.72 -13.19 -23.06
C LEU A 238 -13.30 -12.36 -24.21
N GLY A 239 -14.47 -11.74 -24.00
CA GLY A 239 -14.90 -10.60 -24.79
C GLY A 239 -14.12 -9.35 -24.37
N VAL A 240 -13.55 -8.63 -25.33
CA VAL A 240 -12.68 -7.48 -25.05
C VAL A 240 -13.28 -6.16 -25.55
N GLY A 241 -14.56 -6.17 -25.93
CA GLY A 241 -15.21 -5.07 -26.62
C GLY A 241 -14.65 -4.87 -28.03
N ASP A 242 -15.03 -3.78 -28.67
CA ASP A 242 -14.58 -3.39 -30.00
C ASP A 242 -13.20 -2.70 -29.95
N VAL A 243 -12.11 -3.47 -30.13
CA VAL A 243 -10.74 -2.94 -30.01
C VAL A 243 -10.25 -2.26 -31.30
N ASP A 244 -11.01 -2.36 -32.40
CA ASP A 244 -10.70 -1.72 -33.68
C ASP A 244 -11.74 -0.70 -34.19
N ALA A 245 -12.75 -0.41 -33.36
CA ALA A 245 -13.86 0.50 -33.57
C ALA A 245 -14.60 0.26 -34.90
N ASP A 246 -14.72 -1.01 -35.32
CA ASP A 246 -15.40 -1.38 -36.56
C ASP A 246 -16.91 -1.61 -36.38
N GLY A 247 -17.39 -1.54 -35.14
CA GLY A 247 -18.78 -1.65 -34.70
C GLY A 247 -19.18 -3.08 -34.33
N PHE A 248 -18.23 -4.00 -34.19
CA PHE A 248 -18.45 -5.37 -33.74
C PHE A 248 -17.55 -5.65 -32.55
N ASP A 249 -18.06 -6.34 -31.53
CA ASP A 249 -17.21 -6.71 -30.40
C ASP A 249 -16.20 -7.80 -30.79
N ASP A 250 -15.04 -7.76 -30.12
CA ASP A 250 -13.91 -8.65 -30.39
C ASP A 250 -13.66 -9.61 -29.24
N VAL A 251 -12.93 -10.69 -29.53
CA VAL A 251 -12.58 -11.68 -28.50
C VAL A 251 -11.11 -12.03 -28.48
N LEU A 252 -10.62 -12.33 -27.28
CA LEU A 252 -9.34 -12.99 -27.04
C LEU A 252 -9.54 -14.46 -26.69
N ILE A 253 -8.72 -15.31 -27.31
CA ILE A 253 -8.69 -16.75 -27.03
C ILE A 253 -7.26 -17.18 -26.79
N ARG A 254 -7.01 -17.89 -25.69
CA ARG A 254 -5.73 -18.59 -25.49
C ARG A 254 -5.62 -19.76 -26.44
N LEU A 255 -4.65 -19.70 -27.36
CA LEU A 255 -4.54 -20.64 -28.47
C LEU A 255 -3.59 -21.80 -28.17
N PHE A 256 -2.35 -21.50 -27.79
CA PHE A 256 -1.30 -22.48 -27.47
C PHE A 256 -0.20 -21.82 -26.64
N ASP A 257 0.33 -22.53 -25.65
CA ASP A 257 1.31 -22.00 -24.71
C ASP A 257 0.86 -20.63 -24.10
N SER A 258 1.74 -19.62 -24.15
CA SER A 258 1.44 -18.23 -23.74
C SER A 258 0.85 -17.36 -24.87
N THR A 259 0.44 -17.94 -26.02
CA THR A 259 -0.03 -17.16 -27.18
C THR A 259 -1.54 -16.92 -27.10
N LEU A 260 -1.94 -15.66 -27.17
CA LEU A 260 -3.34 -15.26 -27.38
C LEU A 260 -3.59 -14.95 -28.86
N GLY A 261 -4.77 -15.34 -29.34
CA GLY A 261 -5.30 -14.88 -30.60
C GLY A 261 -6.36 -13.82 -30.35
N LEU A 262 -6.20 -12.64 -30.96
CA LEU A 262 -7.26 -11.68 -31.14
C LEU A 262 -8.07 -12.06 -32.37
N PHE A 263 -9.39 -12.03 -32.24
CA PHE A 263 -10.34 -12.27 -33.32
C PHE A 263 -11.28 -11.09 -33.38
N HIS A 264 -11.28 -10.41 -34.51
CA HIS A 264 -12.25 -9.34 -34.71
C HIS A 264 -13.63 -9.91 -35.01
N GLY A 265 -14.64 -9.23 -34.48
CA GLY A 265 -16.03 -9.36 -34.87
C GLY A 265 -16.24 -9.00 -36.34
N SER A 266 -17.41 -9.37 -36.87
CA SER A 266 -17.86 -8.91 -38.18
C SER A 266 -19.32 -9.28 -38.39
N VAL A 267 -19.97 -8.77 -39.44
CA VAL A 267 -21.32 -9.24 -39.85
C VAL A 267 -21.46 -10.76 -40.08
N MET A 268 -20.35 -11.51 -40.15
CA MET A 268 -20.35 -12.97 -40.26
C MET A 268 -19.98 -13.67 -38.94
N GLY A 269 -19.83 -12.93 -37.85
CA GLY A 269 -19.17 -13.33 -36.62
C GLY A 269 -17.65 -13.43 -36.78
N LEU A 270 -17.02 -14.26 -35.94
CA LEU A 270 -15.57 -14.42 -35.90
C LEU A 270 -14.99 -15.17 -37.11
N ALA A 271 -13.80 -14.78 -37.54
CA ALA A 271 -13.05 -15.49 -38.58
C ALA A 271 -12.42 -16.80 -38.07
N ALA A 272 -12.10 -17.73 -38.98
CA ALA A 272 -11.44 -18.99 -38.61
C ALA A 272 -9.99 -18.81 -38.11
N THR A 273 -9.31 -17.73 -38.53
CA THR A 273 -7.94 -17.39 -38.15
C THR A 273 -7.94 -16.10 -37.33
N PRO A 274 -7.05 -15.96 -36.33
CA PRO A 274 -7.00 -14.74 -35.54
C PRO A 274 -6.56 -13.57 -36.42
N SER A 275 -7.11 -12.38 -36.17
CA SER A 275 -6.66 -11.14 -36.81
C SER A 275 -5.22 -10.83 -36.43
N ARG A 276 -4.86 -11.13 -35.18
CA ARG A 276 -3.53 -10.94 -34.63
C ARG A 276 -3.17 -12.02 -33.61
N LEU A 277 -1.90 -12.43 -33.64
CA LEU A 277 -1.30 -13.21 -32.55
C LEU A 277 -0.59 -12.25 -31.61
N LEU A 278 -0.91 -12.33 -30.33
CA LEU A 278 -0.23 -11.65 -29.25
C LEU A 278 0.70 -12.68 -28.62
N ASP A 279 2.00 -12.50 -28.90
CA ASP A 279 3.05 -13.31 -28.31
C ASP A 279 3.69 -12.51 -27.19
N PHE A 280 3.32 -12.84 -25.97
CA PHE A 280 3.88 -12.31 -24.74
C PHE A 280 5.17 -13.04 -24.35
N ALA A 281 5.99 -13.43 -25.34
CA ALA A 281 7.23 -14.17 -25.17
C ALA A 281 8.10 -13.55 -24.05
N GLY A 282 8.22 -14.28 -22.94
CA GLY A 282 8.97 -13.86 -21.75
C GLY A 282 8.12 -13.65 -20.49
N LEU A 283 6.80 -13.46 -20.63
CA LEU A 283 5.88 -13.13 -19.53
C LEU A 283 5.26 -14.37 -18.83
N GLY A 284 5.87 -15.57 -18.95
CA GLY A 284 5.41 -16.80 -18.27
C GLY A 284 4.04 -17.37 -18.72
N PHE A 285 3.62 -18.49 -18.12
CA PHE A 285 2.31 -19.14 -18.35
C PHE A 285 1.19 -18.63 -17.43
N LEU A 286 1.52 -17.77 -16.45
CA LEU A 286 0.62 -17.38 -15.37
C LEU A 286 0.04 -15.98 -15.56
N GLN A 287 -0.02 -15.50 -16.81
CA GLN A 287 -0.56 -14.19 -17.12
C GLN A 287 -2.06 -14.18 -16.86
N ARG A 288 -2.54 -13.10 -16.24
CA ARG A 288 -3.97 -12.77 -16.25
C ARG A 288 -4.18 -11.66 -17.26
N ILE A 289 -5.26 -11.78 -18.02
CA ILE A 289 -5.67 -10.79 -19.02
C ILE A 289 -7.13 -10.51 -18.75
N ASP A 290 -7.49 -9.24 -18.86
CA ASP A 290 -8.88 -8.82 -18.84
C ASP A 290 -9.10 -7.66 -19.82
N ALA A 291 -10.37 -7.38 -20.14
CA ALA A 291 -10.76 -6.16 -20.80
C ALA A 291 -10.48 -5.00 -19.83
N ALA A 292 -9.91 -3.91 -20.33
CA ALA A 292 -9.72 -2.70 -19.54
C ALA A 292 -10.83 -1.67 -19.78
N GLY A 293 -11.67 -1.89 -20.79
CA GLY A 293 -12.57 -0.86 -21.30
C GLY A 293 -11.82 0.17 -22.16
N ASP A 294 -12.40 1.32 -22.42
CA ASP A 294 -11.77 2.44 -23.12
C ASP A 294 -11.15 3.41 -22.08
N VAL A 295 -9.92 3.10 -21.66
CA VAL A 295 -9.28 3.82 -20.54
C VAL A 295 -8.77 5.21 -20.93
N ASN A 296 -8.83 5.53 -22.23
CA ASN A 296 -8.36 6.81 -22.77
C ASN A 296 -9.45 7.58 -23.55
N ASN A 297 -10.67 7.05 -23.57
CA ASN A 297 -11.85 7.58 -24.24
C ASN A 297 -11.58 7.96 -25.71
N ASP A 298 -10.86 7.10 -26.43
CA ASP A 298 -10.57 7.28 -27.85
C ASP A 298 -11.51 6.51 -28.78
N GLY A 299 -12.45 5.77 -28.19
CA GLY A 299 -13.50 4.99 -28.85
C GLY A 299 -13.07 3.57 -29.23
N TYR A 300 -11.91 3.10 -28.74
CA TYR A 300 -11.42 1.75 -28.95
C TYR A 300 -11.27 1.07 -27.60
N ALA A 301 -11.75 -0.17 -27.47
CA ALA A 301 -11.54 -0.92 -26.25
C ALA A 301 -10.05 -1.31 -26.07
N ASP A 302 -9.62 -1.36 -24.82
CA ASP A 302 -8.26 -1.65 -24.38
C ASP A 302 -8.21 -2.95 -23.58
N ILE A 303 -6.99 -3.47 -23.36
CA ILE A 303 -6.78 -4.64 -22.49
C ILE A 303 -5.70 -4.38 -21.45
N ILE A 304 -5.87 -5.02 -20.29
CA ILE A 304 -4.88 -5.06 -19.22
C ILE A 304 -4.31 -6.47 -19.07
N VAL A 305 -2.99 -6.56 -18.89
CA VAL A 305 -2.24 -7.81 -18.75
C VAL A 305 -1.38 -7.76 -17.49
N GLY A 306 -1.58 -8.73 -16.60
CA GLY A 306 -0.75 -8.96 -15.43
C GLY A 306 0.31 -10.03 -15.68
N ASP A 307 1.55 -9.75 -15.26
CA ASP A 307 2.66 -10.70 -15.22
C ASP A 307 3.27 -10.77 -13.81
N GLN A 308 2.66 -11.62 -12.98
CA GLN A 308 3.18 -11.93 -11.63
C GLN A 308 4.55 -12.63 -11.59
N SER A 309 5.08 -13.05 -12.74
CA SER A 309 6.39 -13.70 -12.81
C SER A 309 7.53 -12.74 -13.16
N PHE A 310 7.20 -11.48 -13.45
CA PHE A 310 8.16 -10.44 -13.80
C PHE A 310 9.20 -10.20 -12.71
N THR A 311 10.41 -9.80 -13.13
CA THR A 311 11.58 -9.55 -12.28
C THR A 311 12.55 -8.62 -13.01
N ASP A 312 12.83 -7.46 -12.43
CA ASP A 312 13.80 -6.45 -12.87
C ASP A 312 14.54 -5.78 -11.69
N GLY A 313 15.11 -6.61 -10.83
CA GLY A 313 15.90 -6.16 -9.67
C GLY A 313 15.52 -6.92 -8.42
N GLN A 314 14.22 -7.19 -8.25
CA GLN A 314 13.64 -7.90 -7.12
C GLN A 314 12.95 -9.17 -7.62
N SER A 315 13.29 -10.31 -7.03
CA SER A 315 12.81 -11.61 -7.52
C SER A 315 11.29 -11.72 -7.40
N GLY A 316 10.60 -11.80 -8.54
CA GLY A 316 9.17 -12.07 -8.60
C GLY A 316 8.30 -10.94 -8.07
N GLU A 317 8.73 -9.69 -8.26
CA GLU A 317 7.95 -8.50 -7.92
C GLU A 317 6.65 -8.39 -8.71
N GLY A 318 6.68 -8.80 -9.98
CA GLY A 318 5.51 -8.76 -10.85
C GLY A 318 5.27 -7.39 -11.48
N ARG A 319 4.38 -7.33 -12.48
CA ARG A 319 4.12 -6.15 -13.31
C ARG A 319 2.72 -6.18 -13.92
N ALA A 320 2.15 -5.00 -14.19
CA ALA A 320 0.96 -4.84 -15.03
C ALA A 320 1.30 -4.03 -16.31
N LEU A 321 0.55 -4.30 -17.39
CA LEU A 321 0.77 -3.76 -18.73
C LEU A 321 -0.58 -3.43 -19.38
N LEU A 322 -0.72 -2.22 -19.91
CA LEU A 322 -1.90 -1.80 -20.69
C LEU A 322 -1.56 -1.80 -22.18
N TYR A 323 -2.42 -2.40 -23.00
CA TYR A 323 -2.34 -2.33 -24.45
C TYR A 323 -3.58 -1.63 -24.99
N LEU A 324 -3.36 -0.46 -25.59
CA LEU A 324 -4.45 0.33 -26.15
C LEU A 324 -5.00 -0.25 -27.46
N GLY A 325 -6.30 -0.11 -27.68
CA GLY A 325 -6.98 -0.31 -28.94
C GLY A 325 -6.55 0.72 -30.00
N SER A 326 -6.93 0.46 -31.25
CA SER A 326 -6.74 1.39 -32.36
C SER A 326 -7.48 0.89 -33.60
N ALA A 327 -7.60 1.71 -34.64
CA ALA A 327 -8.17 1.27 -35.94
C ALA A 327 -7.42 0.12 -36.65
N SER A 328 -6.35 -0.41 -36.05
CA SER A 328 -5.65 -1.62 -36.49
C SER A 328 -5.73 -2.77 -35.47
N GLY A 329 -6.67 -2.67 -34.52
CA GLY A 329 -6.76 -3.47 -33.31
C GLY A 329 -5.78 -2.99 -32.24
N LEU A 330 -5.52 -3.87 -31.25
CA LEU A 330 -4.61 -3.61 -30.14
C LEU A 330 -3.22 -3.13 -30.60
N ALA A 331 -2.52 -2.39 -29.74
CA ALA A 331 -1.16 -1.90 -29.97
C ALA A 331 -0.10 -3.02 -29.91
N ALA A 332 1.05 -2.80 -30.55
CA ALA A 332 2.16 -3.75 -30.53
C ALA A 332 3.03 -3.69 -29.27
N THR A 333 2.92 -2.60 -28.53
CA THR A 333 3.70 -2.30 -27.34
C THR A 333 2.76 -1.79 -26.28
N ALA A 334 2.99 -2.16 -25.02
CA ALA A 334 2.23 -1.61 -23.91
C ALA A 334 2.39 -0.08 -23.87
N ALA A 335 1.28 0.64 -23.71
CA ALA A 335 1.26 2.10 -23.58
C ALA A 335 1.60 2.53 -22.15
N TRP A 336 1.25 1.68 -21.18
CA TRP A 336 1.49 1.89 -19.75
C TRP A 336 2.00 0.59 -19.12
N SER A 337 2.87 0.73 -18.11
CA SER A 337 3.36 -0.40 -17.33
C SER A 337 3.86 0.03 -15.96
N ILE A 338 3.50 -0.72 -14.92
CA ILE A 338 3.98 -0.53 -13.54
C ILE A 338 4.37 -1.86 -12.90
N GLU A 339 5.43 -1.82 -12.12
CA GLU A 339 5.95 -2.88 -11.27
C GLU A 339 5.86 -2.47 -9.79
N SER A 340 5.96 -3.43 -8.88
CA SER A 340 5.79 -3.14 -7.45
C SER A 340 7.09 -2.86 -6.69
N ASP A 341 8.26 -3.03 -7.32
CA ASP A 341 9.59 -2.89 -6.70
C ASP A 341 9.81 -3.70 -5.41
N THR A 342 8.99 -4.72 -5.21
CA THR A 342 8.83 -5.42 -3.94
C THR A 342 9.06 -6.91 -4.15
N GLU A 343 10.11 -7.45 -3.52
CA GLU A 343 10.50 -8.85 -3.70
C GLU A 343 9.34 -9.79 -3.37
N GLN A 344 9.05 -10.71 -4.30
CA GLN A 344 7.99 -11.72 -4.23
C GLN A 344 6.55 -11.18 -4.16
N ALA A 345 6.29 -9.89 -4.42
CA ALA A 345 4.95 -9.31 -4.39
C ALA A 345 3.93 -10.02 -5.28
N LYS A 346 4.36 -10.55 -6.43
CA LYS A 346 3.47 -11.11 -7.46
C LYS A 346 2.44 -10.10 -7.95
N PHE A 347 2.83 -8.83 -8.10
CA PHE A 347 1.99 -7.79 -8.69
C PHE A 347 1.56 -8.17 -10.12
N GLY A 348 0.33 -7.85 -10.50
CA GLY A 348 -0.28 -8.35 -11.73
C GLY A 348 -0.66 -9.84 -11.66
N SER A 349 -0.90 -10.38 -10.46
CA SER A 349 -1.42 -11.74 -10.27
C SER A 349 -2.88 -11.90 -10.65
N THR A 350 -3.61 -10.79 -10.62
CA THR A 350 -4.95 -10.59 -11.15
C THR A 350 -5.03 -9.15 -11.62
N VAL A 351 -5.76 -8.94 -12.70
CA VAL A 351 -6.06 -7.63 -13.31
C VAL A 351 -7.51 -7.68 -13.75
N GLY A 352 -8.18 -6.53 -13.78
CA GLY A 352 -9.56 -6.45 -14.25
C GLY A 352 -9.98 -5.01 -14.52
N GLY A 353 -10.67 -4.79 -15.64
CA GLY A 353 -11.37 -3.54 -15.90
C GLY A 353 -12.59 -3.44 -14.98
N VAL A 354 -12.82 -2.27 -14.42
CA VAL A 354 -13.95 -2.03 -13.50
C VAL A 354 -14.95 -1.01 -14.05
N GLY A 355 -14.75 -0.57 -15.29
CA GLY A 355 -15.47 0.54 -15.89
C GLY A 355 -15.05 1.88 -15.28
N ASP A 356 -15.77 2.93 -15.63
CA ASP A 356 -15.63 4.26 -15.05
C ASP A 356 -16.20 4.31 -13.62
N VAL A 357 -15.33 4.24 -12.62
CA VAL A 357 -15.72 4.20 -11.19
C VAL A 357 -15.75 5.59 -10.55
N ASN A 358 -15.33 6.63 -11.26
CA ASN A 358 -15.31 8.02 -10.79
C ASN A 358 -16.15 8.99 -11.67
N ASP A 359 -16.89 8.48 -12.65
CA ASP A 359 -17.75 9.19 -13.63
C ASP A 359 -17.00 10.32 -14.36
N ASP A 360 -15.73 10.10 -14.69
CA ASP A 360 -14.90 11.08 -15.42
C ASP A 360 -14.87 10.84 -16.95
N GLY A 361 -15.49 9.75 -17.39
CA GLY A 361 -15.62 9.33 -18.77
C GLY A 361 -14.48 8.45 -19.28
N TYR A 362 -13.62 7.94 -18.40
CA TYR A 362 -12.55 7.01 -18.73
C TYR A 362 -12.73 5.71 -17.94
N ASP A 363 -12.55 4.56 -18.59
CA ASP A 363 -12.62 3.30 -17.86
C ASP A 363 -11.38 3.10 -16.96
N ASP A 364 -11.60 2.47 -15.80
CA ASP A 364 -10.59 2.26 -14.76
C ASP A 364 -10.24 0.78 -14.58
N VAL A 365 -9.12 0.50 -13.89
CA VAL A 365 -8.67 -0.87 -13.66
C VAL A 365 -8.24 -1.16 -12.23
N LEU A 366 -8.47 -2.40 -11.79
CA LEU A 366 -7.86 -2.97 -10.60
C LEU A 366 -6.66 -3.85 -10.95
N VAL A 367 -5.61 -3.78 -10.12
CA VAL A 367 -4.42 -4.64 -10.21
C VAL A 367 -4.13 -5.24 -8.84
N GLY A 368 -3.85 -6.54 -8.77
CA GLY A 368 -3.54 -7.24 -7.53
C GLY A 368 -2.09 -7.75 -7.40
N ALA A 369 -1.58 -7.82 -6.17
CA ALA A 369 -0.40 -8.57 -5.74
C ALA A 369 -0.76 -9.70 -4.73
N LEU A 370 -0.39 -10.96 -5.00
CA LEU A 370 -0.75 -12.11 -4.13
C LEU A 370 0.01 -12.17 -2.80
N HIS A 371 1.17 -11.51 -2.71
CA HIS A 371 2.13 -11.67 -1.61
C HIS A 371 2.79 -10.33 -1.26
N TYR A 372 2.06 -9.35 -0.76
CA TYR A 372 2.67 -8.09 -0.35
C TYR A 372 3.32 -8.24 1.06
N PRO A 373 4.61 -7.94 1.25
CA PRO A 373 5.41 -8.43 2.38
C PRO A 373 5.24 -7.59 3.66
N ASP A 374 4.01 -7.32 4.08
CA ASP A 374 3.75 -6.99 5.48
C ASP A 374 3.35 -8.24 6.27
N THR A 375 3.51 -8.22 7.59
CA THR A 375 3.29 -9.41 8.42
C THR A 375 1.82 -9.71 8.72
N LEU A 376 0.88 -8.94 8.19
CA LEU A 376 -0.54 -8.97 8.56
C LEU A 376 -1.49 -9.19 7.37
N SER A 377 -1.08 -8.86 6.15
CA SER A 377 -1.89 -8.85 4.93
C SER A 377 -1.17 -9.58 3.79
N PRO A 378 -1.56 -10.81 3.46
CA PRO A 378 -0.92 -11.54 2.38
C PRO A 378 -1.18 -10.93 0.99
N GLY A 379 -2.32 -10.29 0.73
CA GLY A 379 -2.67 -9.73 -0.58
C GLY A 379 -2.93 -8.24 -0.55
N ARG A 380 -2.80 -7.57 -1.71
CA ARG A 380 -3.14 -6.15 -1.89
C ARG A 380 -3.70 -5.92 -3.28
N VAL A 381 -4.65 -5.00 -3.42
CA VAL A 381 -5.24 -4.56 -4.69
C VAL A 381 -5.18 -3.04 -4.79
N TRP A 382 -4.92 -2.51 -5.98
CA TRP A 382 -4.85 -1.09 -6.30
C TRP A 382 -5.82 -0.75 -7.42
N LEU A 383 -6.48 0.40 -7.30
CA LEU A 383 -7.28 1.04 -8.33
C LEU A 383 -6.44 2.09 -9.06
N TYR A 384 -6.37 1.97 -10.38
CA TYR A 384 -5.73 2.94 -11.27
C TYR A 384 -6.79 3.55 -12.18
N LEU A 385 -6.84 4.88 -12.20
CA LEU A 385 -7.83 5.60 -13.00
C LEU A 385 -7.40 5.73 -14.47
N GLY A 386 -8.38 5.75 -15.35
CA GLY A 386 -8.25 6.13 -16.75
C GLY A 386 -7.96 7.62 -16.92
N SER A 387 -7.49 8.01 -18.10
CA SER A 387 -7.22 9.41 -18.43
C SER A 387 -7.03 9.57 -19.95
N PRO A 388 -7.01 10.79 -20.50
CA PRO A 388 -6.70 10.99 -21.92
C PRO A 388 -5.34 10.42 -22.38
N ALA A 389 -4.43 10.09 -21.45
CA ALA A 389 -3.14 9.47 -21.73
C ALA A 389 -3.12 7.94 -21.56
N GLY A 390 -4.26 7.32 -21.24
CA GLY A 390 -4.39 5.96 -20.70
C GLY A 390 -4.38 5.98 -19.17
N LEU A 391 -3.99 4.88 -18.54
CA LEU A 391 -3.98 4.76 -17.09
C LEU A 391 -2.98 5.70 -16.38
N GLU A 392 -3.37 6.20 -15.21
CA GLU A 392 -2.48 6.93 -14.32
C GLU A 392 -1.37 6.03 -13.76
N THR A 393 -0.20 6.60 -13.45
CA THR A 393 0.92 5.85 -12.83
C THR A 393 0.86 5.82 -11.31
N VAL A 394 -0.07 6.56 -10.74
CA VAL A 394 -0.28 6.69 -9.31
C VAL A 394 -1.61 6.01 -9.02
N PRO A 395 -1.68 5.00 -8.13
CA PRO A 395 -2.94 4.40 -7.76
C PRO A 395 -3.82 5.41 -7.02
N TYR A 396 -5.10 5.46 -7.36
CA TYR A 396 -6.10 6.31 -6.71
C TYR A 396 -6.46 5.76 -5.32
N ARG A 397 -6.69 4.45 -5.21
CA ARG A 397 -7.00 3.78 -3.94
C ARG A 397 -6.38 2.39 -3.82
N THR A 398 -6.26 1.88 -2.59
CA THR A 398 -5.69 0.55 -2.29
C THR A 398 -6.49 -0.23 -1.23
N ALA A 399 -6.53 -1.56 -1.33
CA ALA A 399 -7.14 -2.46 -0.35
C ALA A 399 -6.15 -3.53 0.11
N GLU A 400 -5.96 -3.67 1.42
CA GLU A 400 -5.26 -4.84 1.99
C GLU A 400 -6.20 -6.03 2.12
N LEU A 401 -5.71 -7.21 1.74
CA LEU A 401 -6.50 -8.44 1.72
C LEU A 401 -5.91 -9.52 2.65
N PRO A 402 -6.75 -10.18 3.46
CA PRO A 402 -6.33 -11.28 4.34
C PRO A 402 -5.97 -12.59 3.61
N SER A 403 -6.09 -12.67 2.27
CA SER A 403 -5.88 -13.89 1.48
C SER A 403 -4.78 -13.76 0.40
N VAL A 404 -4.09 -14.88 0.12
CA VAL A 404 -3.17 -15.07 -1.02
C VAL A 404 -3.87 -15.60 -2.28
N ASP A 405 -5.20 -15.64 -2.32
CA ASP A 405 -5.99 -16.01 -3.50
C ASP A 405 -7.22 -15.12 -3.53
N TYR A 406 -7.38 -14.37 -4.62
CA TYR A 406 -8.51 -13.50 -4.84
C TYR A 406 -8.81 -13.27 -6.33
N ARG A 407 -10.03 -12.84 -6.63
CA ARG A 407 -10.49 -12.41 -7.95
C ARG A 407 -11.01 -10.99 -7.85
N ILE A 408 -11.01 -10.30 -8.97
CA ILE A 408 -11.55 -8.96 -9.12
C ILE A 408 -12.47 -8.95 -10.33
N ASP A 409 -13.52 -8.14 -10.28
CA ASP A 409 -14.42 -7.89 -11.39
C ASP A 409 -15.16 -6.56 -11.17
N ALA A 410 -15.73 -6.00 -12.23
CA ALA A 410 -16.69 -4.92 -12.13
C ALA A 410 -17.98 -5.40 -11.44
N ALA A 411 -18.56 -4.56 -10.59
CA ALA A 411 -19.92 -4.77 -10.07
C ALA A 411 -20.97 -4.02 -10.91
N GLY A 412 -20.55 -2.93 -11.57
CA GLY A 412 -21.45 -1.89 -12.07
C GLY A 412 -21.95 -0.98 -10.94
N ASP A 413 -22.79 0.01 -11.23
CA ASP A 413 -23.37 0.92 -10.22
C ASP A 413 -24.47 0.21 -9.39
N VAL A 414 -24.09 -0.78 -8.58
CA VAL A 414 -25.04 -1.64 -7.85
C VAL A 414 -25.84 -0.87 -6.79
N ASN A 415 -25.45 0.36 -6.50
CA ASN A 415 -26.06 1.18 -5.46
C ASN A 415 -26.83 2.41 -6.03
N GLY A 416 -26.67 2.73 -7.32
CA GLY A 416 -27.40 3.80 -7.99
C GLY A 416 -26.91 5.19 -7.64
N ASP A 417 -25.64 5.34 -7.24
CA ASP A 417 -25.02 6.64 -6.95
C ASP A 417 -24.45 7.32 -8.20
N GLY A 418 -24.48 6.63 -9.34
CA GLY A 418 -23.99 7.10 -10.63
C GLY A 418 -22.57 6.65 -10.96
N PHE A 419 -21.91 5.89 -10.09
CA PHE A 419 -20.53 5.49 -10.26
C PHE A 419 -20.41 3.96 -10.29
N GLY A 420 -19.48 3.41 -11.09
CA GLY A 420 -19.22 1.98 -11.10
C GLY A 420 -18.69 1.47 -9.75
N ASP A 421 -19.23 0.37 -9.23
CA ASP A 421 -18.72 -0.30 -8.04
C ASP A 421 -17.85 -1.53 -8.42
N MET A 422 -17.09 -2.04 -7.45
CA MET A 422 -16.06 -3.06 -7.68
C MET A 422 -16.21 -4.27 -6.78
N LEU A 423 -15.93 -5.47 -7.31
CA LEU A 423 -15.90 -6.72 -6.56
C LEU A 423 -14.48 -7.20 -6.33
N VAL A 424 -14.19 -7.62 -5.10
CA VAL A 424 -13.01 -8.43 -4.78
C VAL A 424 -13.45 -9.67 -4.03
N SER A 425 -13.21 -10.84 -4.60
CA SER A 425 -13.52 -12.11 -3.95
C SER A 425 -12.27 -12.74 -3.39
N MET A 426 -12.34 -13.29 -2.18
CA MET A 426 -11.27 -14.07 -1.56
C MET A 426 -11.80 -15.48 -1.33
N PRO A 427 -11.60 -16.42 -2.28
CA PRO A 427 -12.16 -17.76 -2.18
C PRO A 427 -11.81 -18.46 -0.86
N ASN A 428 -12.84 -18.97 -0.19
CA ASN A 428 -12.80 -19.56 1.17
C ASN A 428 -12.80 -18.57 2.34
N ASP A 429 -12.83 -17.27 2.06
CA ASP A 429 -13.02 -16.20 3.04
C ASP A 429 -14.32 -15.44 2.74
N GLU A 430 -14.24 -14.24 2.16
CA GLU A 430 -15.39 -13.36 1.87
C GLU A 430 -15.35 -12.82 0.43
N VAL A 431 -16.51 -12.44 -0.10
CA VAL A 431 -16.63 -11.53 -1.25
C VAL A 431 -16.91 -10.15 -0.71
N HIS A 432 -16.13 -9.16 -1.15
CA HIS A 432 -16.25 -7.75 -0.78
C HIS A 432 -16.72 -6.93 -1.97
N LEU A 433 -17.61 -5.97 -1.70
CA LEU A 433 -17.97 -4.90 -2.61
C LEU A 433 -17.33 -3.60 -2.12
N PHE A 434 -16.73 -2.85 -3.04
CA PHE A 434 -16.18 -1.52 -2.82
C PHE A 434 -16.90 -0.53 -3.71
N GLN A 435 -17.20 0.67 -3.18
CA GLN A 435 -17.83 1.71 -3.98
C GLN A 435 -16.85 2.41 -4.90
N GLY A 436 -17.31 2.88 -6.05
CA GLY A 436 -16.51 3.62 -7.03
C GLY A 436 -15.85 4.90 -6.50
N PRO A 437 -16.62 5.91 -6.08
CA PRO A 437 -16.05 7.12 -5.52
C PRO A 437 -15.53 6.83 -4.12
N CYS A 438 -14.58 7.65 -3.67
CA CYS A 438 -14.33 7.72 -2.24
C CYS A 438 -15.62 8.22 -1.52
N PRO A 439 -16.14 7.48 -0.51
CA PRO A 439 -17.33 7.90 0.21
C PRO A 439 -17.17 9.28 0.89
N GLY A 440 -18.30 9.99 1.07
CA GLY A 440 -18.34 11.26 1.78
C GLY A 440 -18.63 12.47 0.88
N LEU A 441 -18.82 13.64 1.50
CA LEU A 441 -18.78 14.91 0.77
C LEU A 441 -17.31 15.26 0.51
N ASP A 442 -16.99 15.75 -0.68
CA ASP A 442 -15.69 16.33 -1.01
C ASP A 442 -15.70 17.81 -0.58
N GLY A 443 -15.00 18.11 0.51
CA GLY A 443 -15.03 19.39 1.20
C GLY A 443 -14.23 20.49 0.49
N ASP A 444 -13.12 20.12 -0.12
CA ASP A 444 -12.15 21.03 -0.73
C ASP A 444 -12.14 20.97 -2.27
N ALA A 445 -12.91 20.04 -2.84
CA ALA A 445 -13.12 19.81 -4.27
C ALA A 445 -11.89 19.29 -5.00
N ASP A 446 -11.13 18.38 -4.38
CA ASP A 446 -9.95 17.76 -4.98
C ASP A 446 -10.22 16.44 -5.71
N GLY A 447 -11.43 15.89 -5.60
CA GLY A 447 -11.84 14.62 -6.23
C GLY A 447 -11.83 13.40 -5.29
N LEU A 448 -11.51 13.59 -4.01
CA LEU A 448 -11.65 12.59 -2.97
C LEU A 448 -12.73 13.01 -1.96
N GLY A 449 -13.58 12.05 -1.58
CA GLY A 449 -14.52 12.27 -0.48
C GLY A 449 -13.78 12.34 0.85
N ASN A 450 -14.31 13.13 1.80
CA ASN A 450 -13.68 13.34 3.10
C ASN A 450 -13.44 12.04 3.92
N ASP A 451 -14.07 10.91 3.58
CA ASP A 451 -13.84 9.64 4.32
C ASP A 451 -12.54 8.93 3.91
N CYS A 452 -11.93 9.29 2.77
CA CYS A 452 -10.65 8.76 2.30
C CYS A 452 -9.62 9.86 1.96
N ASP A 453 -9.93 11.11 2.29
CA ASP A 453 -9.03 12.24 2.12
C ASP A 453 -8.21 12.48 3.41
N ASN A 454 -6.88 12.43 3.31
CA ASN A 454 -5.95 12.71 4.40
C ASN A 454 -5.75 14.21 4.65
N CYS A 455 -6.35 15.10 3.83
CA CYS A 455 -6.51 16.53 4.07
C CYS A 455 -7.91 17.09 3.67
N PRO A 456 -9.01 16.73 4.36
CA PRO A 456 -10.41 17.03 3.98
C PRO A 456 -10.83 18.49 3.72
N ASP A 457 -9.95 19.45 4.04
CA ASP A 457 -10.20 20.89 3.92
C ASP A 457 -9.16 21.58 2.99
N ASP A 458 -8.14 20.86 2.49
CA ASP A 458 -6.98 21.41 1.78
C ASP A 458 -6.57 20.54 0.56
N VAL A 459 -6.92 21.03 -0.64
CA VAL A 459 -6.80 20.32 -1.93
C VAL A 459 -5.49 19.54 -2.10
N ASN A 460 -5.56 18.21 -2.10
CA ASN A 460 -4.40 17.34 -2.23
C ASN A 460 -4.70 15.96 -2.85
N ALA A 461 -5.31 15.93 -4.03
CA ALA A 461 -5.71 14.69 -4.74
C ALA A 461 -4.64 13.57 -4.87
N ASN A 462 -3.36 13.88 -4.69
CA ASN A 462 -2.26 12.91 -4.71
C ASN A 462 -2.01 12.19 -3.37
N GLN A 463 -2.66 12.63 -2.29
CA GLN A 463 -2.65 12.03 -0.95
C GLN A 463 -1.24 11.74 -0.43
N TRP A 464 -0.25 12.57 -0.75
CA TRP A 464 1.12 12.40 -0.25
C TRP A 464 1.14 12.49 1.27
N ASP A 465 1.70 11.47 1.91
CA ASP A 465 1.96 11.40 3.35
C ASP A 465 3.37 10.83 3.52
N THR A 466 4.32 11.71 3.78
CA THR A 466 5.75 11.38 3.79
C THR A 466 6.17 10.61 5.04
N ASP A 467 5.45 10.70 6.16
CA ASP A 467 5.80 10.02 7.41
C ASP A 467 4.80 8.95 7.89
N ALA A 468 3.70 8.79 7.14
CA ALA A 468 2.67 7.78 7.32
C ALA A 468 1.94 7.88 8.67
N ASP A 469 1.67 9.11 9.12
CA ASP A 469 0.87 9.36 10.32
C ASP A 469 -0.64 9.49 10.05
N GLY A 470 -1.03 9.55 8.76
CA GLY A 470 -2.40 9.67 8.27
C GLY A 470 -2.85 11.11 8.01
N LEU A 471 -1.98 12.11 8.14
CA LEU A 471 -2.19 13.48 7.69
C LEU A 471 -1.40 13.72 6.40
N GLY A 472 -2.04 14.28 5.37
CA GLY A 472 -1.34 14.58 4.13
C GLY A 472 -0.34 15.72 4.28
N ASP A 473 0.75 15.69 3.51
CA ASP A 473 1.84 16.68 3.48
C ASP A 473 1.35 18.14 3.37
N VAL A 474 0.15 18.35 2.80
CA VAL A 474 -0.43 19.69 2.57
C VAL A 474 -1.06 20.28 3.84
N CYS A 475 -1.69 19.45 4.66
CA CYS A 475 -2.35 19.84 5.91
C CYS A 475 -1.56 19.43 7.16
N ASP A 476 -0.48 18.69 6.99
CA ASP A 476 0.45 18.37 8.05
C ASP A 476 1.43 19.53 8.31
N LEU A 477 1.53 19.94 9.58
CA LEU A 477 2.49 20.94 10.04
C LEU A 477 3.92 20.39 9.99
N CYS A 478 4.09 19.07 10.16
CA CYS A 478 5.39 18.43 10.25
C CYS A 478 5.51 17.20 9.33
N PRO A 479 5.54 17.37 7.98
CA PRO A 479 5.45 16.28 6.99
C PRO A 479 6.56 15.22 7.00
N VAL A 480 7.46 15.23 7.97
CA VAL A 480 8.57 14.27 8.10
C VAL A 480 8.71 13.76 9.53
N ASP A 481 7.79 14.13 10.42
CA ASP A 481 7.74 13.74 11.83
C ASP A 481 6.31 13.28 12.18
N PRO A 482 6.09 11.95 12.27
CA PRO A 482 4.75 11.37 12.45
C PRO A 482 4.15 11.60 13.85
N THR A 483 4.85 12.38 14.69
CA THR A 483 4.33 12.84 15.98
C THR A 483 3.77 14.26 15.93
N ASN A 484 3.91 14.92 14.78
CA ASN A 484 3.47 16.27 14.50
C ASN A 484 3.93 17.27 15.58
N HIS A 485 5.21 17.21 15.93
CA HIS A 485 5.75 17.82 17.13
C HIS A 485 6.41 19.18 16.86
N ASP A 486 5.61 20.25 17.05
CA ASP A 486 6.04 21.65 17.13
C ASP A 486 5.63 22.22 18.53
N PRO A 487 6.50 22.14 19.55
CA PRO A 487 6.14 22.51 20.92
C PRO A 487 5.96 24.01 21.18
N ASP A 488 6.61 24.85 20.38
CA ASP A 488 6.64 26.30 20.56
C ASP A 488 5.86 27.09 19.49
N ALA A 489 5.29 26.37 18.52
CA ALA A 489 4.38 26.83 17.48
C ALA A 489 5.02 27.86 16.52
N ASP A 490 6.27 27.63 16.15
CA ASP A 490 7.05 28.49 15.28
C ASP A 490 7.10 28.02 13.81
N LEU A 491 6.48 26.86 13.53
CA LEU A 491 6.43 26.16 12.23
C LEU A 491 7.74 25.45 11.84
N VAL A 492 8.59 25.12 12.81
CA VAL A 492 9.75 24.25 12.65
C VAL A 492 9.61 23.05 13.58
N CYS A 493 9.78 21.85 13.02
CA CYS A 493 9.39 20.62 13.71
C CYS A 493 10.58 19.79 14.21
N GLY A 494 10.38 19.16 15.36
CA GLY A 494 11.20 18.05 15.86
C GLY A 494 12.72 18.33 15.83
N ALA A 495 13.48 17.44 15.18
CA ALA A 495 14.95 17.53 15.11
C ALA A 495 15.48 18.61 14.14
N ALA A 496 14.60 19.23 13.35
CA ALA A 496 14.96 20.35 12.51
C ALA A 496 14.88 21.69 13.26
N ASP A 497 14.21 21.70 14.42
CA ASP A 497 14.13 22.85 15.30
C ASP A 497 15.33 22.91 16.26
N ASN A 498 16.19 23.91 16.04
CA ASN A 498 17.35 24.18 16.86
C ASN A 498 17.03 24.94 18.15
N CYS A 499 15.76 25.29 18.41
CA CYS A 499 15.27 25.75 19.71
C CYS A 499 13.89 25.15 20.08
N PRO A 500 13.81 23.85 20.44
CA PRO A 500 12.55 23.09 20.61
C PRO A 500 11.48 23.62 21.58
N THR A 501 11.74 24.70 22.29
CA THR A 501 10.83 25.29 23.28
C THR A 501 10.69 26.80 23.15
N ASP A 502 11.40 27.43 22.22
CA ASP A 502 11.49 28.88 22.10
C ASP A 502 11.45 29.33 20.63
N ALA A 503 10.26 29.77 20.22
CA ALA A 503 9.93 30.06 18.83
C ALA A 503 10.98 30.90 18.09
N ASN A 504 11.60 30.30 17.08
CA ASN A 504 12.66 30.88 16.27
C ASN A 504 12.57 30.46 14.78
N PRO A 505 11.55 30.90 14.02
CA PRO A 505 11.27 30.39 12.67
C PRO A 505 12.39 30.57 11.64
N ALA A 506 13.38 31.42 11.96
CA ALA A 506 14.54 31.69 11.11
C ALA A 506 15.67 30.68 11.29
N GLN A 507 15.63 29.84 12.34
CA GLN A 507 16.60 28.78 12.63
C GLN A 507 18.05 29.29 12.48
N THR A 508 18.28 30.52 12.95
CA THR A 508 19.59 31.18 12.86
C THR A 508 20.49 30.57 13.92
N ASP A 509 21.64 30.08 13.48
CA ASP A 509 22.67 29.42 14.25
C ASP A 509 24.00 29.96 13.70
N ASP A 510 24.52 30.99 14.35
CA ASP A 510 25.62 31.83 13.84
C ASP A 510 26.99 31.14 14.04
N ASP A 511 27.09 30.15 14.94
CA ASP A 511 28.32 29.40 15.23
C ASP A 511 28.30 27.91 14.84
N SER A 512 27.15 27.41 14.39
CA SER A 512 26.91 26.07 13.84
C SER A 512 27.05 24.92 14.85
N ASP A 513 26.63 25.12 16.10
CA ASP A 513 26.60 24.07 17.13
C ASP A 513 25.28 23.29 17.20
N GLY A 514 24.25 23.79 16.50
CA GLY A 514 22.91 23.19 16.45
C GLY A 514 21.92 23.71 17.47
N ALA A 515 22.26 24.75 18.26
CA ALA A 515 21.32 25.58 19.00
C ALA A 515 21.07 26.89 18.24
N GLY A 516 19.85 27.43 18.31
CA GLY A 516 19.52 28.68 17.63
C GLY A 516 19.65 29.91 18.52
N LEU A 517 19.81 31.08 17.90
CA LEU A 517 19.93 32.42 18.54
C LEU A 517 18.98 32.69 19.73
N VAL A 518 17.80 32.08 19.74
CA VAL A 518 16.74 32.38 20.72
C VAL A 518 16.93 31.58 22.01
N CYS A 519 17.40 30.34 21.91
CA CYS A 519 17.67 29.46 23.04
C CYS A 519 19.17 29.41 23.40
N ASP A 520 20.04 29.78 22.46
CA ASP A 520 21.45 30.03 22.66
C ASP A 520 21.66 31.42 23.28
N CYS A 521 22.40 31.45 24.39
CA CYS A 521 22.67 32.67 25.14
C CYS A 521 23.94 33.42 24.71
N ASP A 522 24.80 32.81 23.89
CA ASP A 522 25.86 33.45 23.10
C ASP A 522 26.08 32.67 21.79
N ASP A 523 25.17 32.88 20.81
CA ASP A 523 25.13 32.31 19.45
C ASP A 523 26.33 32.72 18.56
N THR A 524 27.47 33.04 19.15
CA THR A 524 28.75 33.27 18.47
C THR A 524 29.87 32.40 19.04
N ASP A 525 29.58 31.57 20.04
CA ASP A 525 30.49 30.65 20.70
C ASP A 525 29.86 29.25 20.87
N PRO A 526 30.27 28.23 20.08
CA PRO A 526 29.61 26.91 19.97
C PRO A 526 29.80 26.00 21.21
N LEU A 527 30.19 26.61 22.32
CA LEU A 527 30.40 26.01 23.64
C LEU A 527 29.40 26.55 24.66
N VAL A 528 28.47 27.42 24.27
CA VAL A 528 27.55 28.15 25.15
C VAL A 528 26.11 27.96 24.70
N TYR A 529 25.51 26.80 24.99
CA TYR A 529 24.15 26.47 24.51
C TYR A 529 23.40 25.57 25.51
N PRO A 530 22.06 25.49 25.42
CA PRO A 530 21.28 24.58 26.24
C PRO A 530 21.68 23.10 26.02
N GLY A 531 22.19 22.46 27.07
CA GLY A 531 22.55 21.02 27.04
C GLY A 531 24.01 20.71 26.72
N ALA A 532 24.89 21.73 26.70
CA ALA A 532 26.33 21.53 26.64
C ALA A 532 26.86 20.59 27.76
N PRO A 533 28.02 19.92 27.57
CA PRO A 533 28.55 18.96 28.53
C PRO A 533 28.74 19.50 29.96
N GLU A 534 27.75 19.20 30.82
CA GLU A 534 27.74 19.63 32.21
C GLU A 534 28.78 18.92 33.08
N ILE A 535 29.33 19.65 34.06
CA ILE A 535 30.10 19.06 35.15
C ILE A 535 29.14 18.49 36.22
N LEU A 536 28.50 17.35 35.91
CA LEU A 536 27.96 16.35 36.88
C LEU A 536 27.16 16.88 38.10
N ASP A 537 26.51 18.05 38.01
CA ASP A 537 25.56 18.55 39.02
C ASP A 537 24.13 18.72 38.47
N GLY A 538 23.96 18.61 37.15
CA GLY A 538 22.67 18.63 36.48
C GLY A 538 22.01 20.01 36.41
N MET A 539 22.79 21.09 36.47
CA MET A 539 22.33 22.47 36.30
C MET A 539 23.09 23.16 35.17
N ASP A 540 22.37 23.70 34.18
CA ASP A 540 22.92 24.55 33.12
C ASP A 540 23.47 25.86 33.69
N GLN A 541 24.75 26.14 33.43
CA GLN A 541 25.52 27.23 34.04
C GLN A 541 26.23 28.13 33.02
N GLN A 542 25.95 27.96 31.73
CA GLN A 542 26.66 28.67 30.66
C GLN A 542 25.93 29.93 30.17
N CYS A 543 24.70 30.18 30.63
CA CYS A 543 23.94 31.37 30.25
C CYS A 543 24.04 32.59 31.21
N PRO A 544 24.04 33.83 30.68
CA PRO A 544 24.15 35.05 31.47
C PRO A 544 22.99 35.21 32.47
N GLY A 545 23.20 34.81 33.72
CA GLY A 545 22.17 34.92 34.77
C GLY A 545 22.13 33.72 35.70
N ASP A 546 22.71 32.59 35.29
CA ASP A 546 22.78 31.37 36.11
C ASP A 546 23.92 31.43 37.12
N GLY A 547 23.76 30.65 38.19
CA GLY A 547 24.70 30.57 39.30
C GLY A 547 25.97 29.82 38.92
N GLY A 548 26.79 30.39 38.03
CA GLY A 548 27.90 29.68 37.37
C GLY A 548 28.50 30.46 36.19
N TYR A 549 27.71 31.37 35.59
CA TYR A 549 28.11 32.13 34.42
C TYR A 549 29.42 32.90 34.62
N GLY A 550 30.41 32.59 33.77
CA GLY A 550 31.75 33.20 33.81
C GLY A 550 32.66 32.76 34.95
N LEU A 551 32.36 31.64 35.64
CA LEU A 551 33.17 31.15 36.77
C LEU A 551 34.22 30.09 36.40
N ILE A 552 34.29 29.62 35.14
CA ILE A 552 35.31 28.66 34.66
C ILE A 552 35.86 29.10 33.28
N ASP A 553 37.20 29.15 33.14
CA ASP A 553 37.93 29.27 31.85
C ASP A 553 38.05 27.87 31.23
N GLU A 554 37.26 27.61 30.20
CA GLU A 554 36.95 26.26 29.71
C GLU A 554 37.81 25.79 28.52
N ILE A 555 39.12 26.12 28.52
CA ILE A 555 40.07 25.52 27.56
C ILE A 555 41.15 24.66 28.25
N SER A 556 41.27 24.67 29.58
CA SER A 556 42.43 24.02 30.26
C SER A 556 42.15 23.01 31.37
N GLY A 557 40.88 22.74 31.72
CA GLY A 557 40.52 21.66 32.65
C GLY A 557 41.10 21.80 34.07
N ASN A 558 41.34 23.01 34.56
CA ASN A 558 41.83 23.26 35.92
C ASN A 558 40.84 24.12 36.72
N ALA A 559 40.32 23.57 37.81
CA ALA A 559 39.48 24.33 38.75
C ALA A 559 40.30 25.36 39.54
N GLY A 560 39.89 26.62 39.54
CA GLY A 560 40.46 27.68 40.38
C GLY A 560 39.62 28.96 40.39
N PHE A 561 39.40 29.54 41.57
CA PHE A 561 38.69 30.81 41.75
C PHE A 561 39.55 31.99 41.29
N HIS A 562 38.95 32.98 40.61
CA HIS A 562 39.54 34.31 40.44
C HIS A 562 38.73 35.37 41.20
N ASP A 563 39.38 36.09 42.11
CA ASP A 563 38.94 37.43 42.54
C ASP A 563 39.69 38.43 41.64
N PRO A 564 39.01 39.26 40.83
CA PRO A 564 39.68 40.19 39.92
C PRO A 564 40.53 41.26 40.64
N ALA A 565 40.48 41.36 41.98
CA ALA A 565 41.25 42.33 42.75
C ALA A 565 42.54 41.78 43.43
N ASP A 566 42.78 40.47 43.49
CA ASP A 566 43.94 39.89 44.21
C ASP A 566 44.56 38.69 43.46
N LYS A 567 45.84 38.78 43.09
CA LYS A 567 46.51 37.92 42.09
C LYS A 567 47.30 36.72 42.66
N ASP A 568 46.83 36.08 43.72
CA ASP A 568 47.54 34.92 44.28
C ASP A 568 46.82 33.59 43.99
N LEU A 569 47.45 32.78 43.12
CA LEU A 569 47.03 31.45 42.66
C LEU A 569 47.12 30.38 43.77
N TYR A 570 46.09 29.53 43.88
CA TYR A 570 46.21 28.22 44.52
C TYR A 570 45.64 27.13 43.61
N SER A 571 46.51 26.25 43.10
CA SER A 571 46.14 25.06 42.32
C SER A 571 46.56 23.79 43.06
N TRP A 572 45.77 22.71 42.95
CA TRP A 572 46.10 21.40 43.51
C TRP A 572 46.00 20.33 42.42
N GLN A 573 46.82 19.28 42.50
CA GLN A 573 46.73 18.15 41.59
C GLN A 573 45.52 17.27 41.96
N PRO A 574 44.63 16.93 41.01
CA PRO A 574 43.52 16.01 41.24
C PRO A 574 44.03 14.69 41.82
N GLN A 575 43.32 14.15 42.80
CA GLN A 575 43.63 12.85 43.40
C GLN A 575 42.91 11.75 42.62
N GLN A 576 43.64 10.71 42.25
CA GLN A 576 43.10 9.59 41.48
C GLN A 576 41.99 8.88 42.28
N GLY A 577 40.78 8.85 41.73
CA GLY A 577 39.60 8.23 42.34
C GLY A 577 38.66 9.17 43.11
N ALA A 578 38.96 10.47 43.16
CA ALA A 578 38.01 11.47 43.64
C ALA A 578 36.90 11.70 42.59
N THR A 579 35.65 11.66 43.01
CA THR A 579 34.48 11.92 42.14
C THR A 579 33.84 13.28 42.40
N HIS A 580 34.21 13.96 43.49
CA HIS A 580 33.66 15.26 43.89
C HIS A 580 34.63 15.99 44.85
N TYR A 581 34.69 17.33 44.76
CA TYR A 581 35.42 18.21 45.67
C TYR A 581 34.49 19.32 46.17
N ASP A 582 34.45 19.56 47.47
CA ASP A 582 33.52 20.53 48.05
C ASP A 582 34.24 21.52 48.98
N VAL A 583 33.78 22.77 49.02
CA VAL A 583 34.44 23.88 49.73
C VAL A 583 33.51 24.44 50.81
N ALA A 584 33.85 24.22 52.07
CA ALA A 584 33.10 24.77 53.19
C ALA A 584 33.71 26.10 53.68
N ARG A 585 32.91 27.18 53.71
CA ARG A 585 33.25 28.43 54.38
C ARG A 585 32.42 28.55 55.66
N ALA A 586 33.08 28.70 56.81
CA ALA A 586 32.37 28.91 58.07
C ALA A 586 31.86 30.36 58.16
N GLU A 587 30.54 30.54 58.33
CA GLU A 587 29.92 31.86 58.46
C GLU A 587 29.89 32.41 59.89
N THR A 588 30.16 31.58 60.91
CA THR A 588 30.13 31.99 62.33
C THR A 588 31.33 31.50 63.12
N VAL A 589 31.64 32.21 64.20
CA VAL A 589 32.91 32.09 64.93
C VAL A 589 32.64 31.58 66.33
N GLU A 590 32.54 30.27 66.45
CA GLU A 590 32.59 29.63 67.76
C GLU A 590 33.83 28.75 67.85
N PHE A 591 34.88 29.30 68.47
CA PHE A 591 35.90 28.47 69.09
C PHE A 591 35.43 28.15 70.51
N THR A 592 35.45 26.87 70.90
CA THR A 592 35.27 26.47 72.30
C THR A 592 36.34 27.15 73.17
N THR A 593 35.89 27.65 74.33
CA THR A 593 36.69 28.42 75.30
C THR A 593 37.97 27.67 75.68
N GLY A 594 39.13 28.14 75.20
CA GLY A 594 40.45 27.55 75.51
C GLY A 594 41.45 27.49 74.33
N CYS A 595 40.99 27.63 73.09
CA CYS A 595 41.88 27.61 71.92
C CYS A 595 42.35 29.02 71.52
N THR A 596 43.63 29.32 71.68
CA THR A 596 44.26 30.49 71.05
C THR A 596 45.33 30.02 70.06
N ALA A 597 45.19 30.50 68.83
CA ALA A 597 45.98 30.27 67.62
C ALA A 597 47.31 29.50 67.72
N PHE A 598 47.50 28.51 66.84
CA PHE A 598 48.81 27.97 66.50
C PHE A 598 49.28 28.49 65.13
N VAL A 599 50.56 28.87 65.06
CA VAL A 599 51.27 29.15 63.81
C VAL A 599 52.21 27.97 63.57
N ILE A 600 51.98 27.23 62.49
CA ILE A 600 52.98 26.28 61.98
C ILE A 600 53.75 26.98 60.85
N ALA A 601 55.07 26.88 60.94
CA ALA A 601 56.04 27.58 60.11
C ALA A 601 55.84 27.35 58.61
N GLY A 602 55.32 28.37 57.91
CA GLY A 602 55.48 28.59 56.47
C GLY A 602 55.28 27.37 55.57
N GLN A 603 54.05 27.19 55.09
CA GLN A 603 53.55 26.12 54.21
C GLN A 603 53.35 24.74 54.85
N SER A 604 52.09 24.31 54.84
CA SER A 604 51.68 22.94 55.13
C SER A 604 50.84 22.44 53.95
N SER A 605 51.47 21.74 53.00
CA SER A 605 50.74 20.81 52.14
C SER A 605 50.42 19.58 52.99
N PHE A 606 49.14 19.26 53.17
CA PHE A 606 48.73 17.98 53.71
C PHE A 606 48.59 17.00 52.54
N LEU A 607 49.40 15.95 52.53
CA LEU A 607 49.11 14.78 51.72
C LEU A 607 48.28 13.84 52.59
N ASP A 608 47.03 13.58 52.21
CA ASP A 608 46.28 12.47 52.78
C ASP A 608 46.88 11.19 52.17
N VAL A 609 47.46 10.32 53.01
CA VAL A 609 48.11 9.08 52.56
C VAL A 609 47.13 7.93 52.39
N THR A 610 45.84 8.17 52.62
CA THR A 610 44.76 7.21 52.48
C THR A 610 43.97 7.50 51.21
N ALA A 611 44.02 6.56 50.25
CA ALA A 611 43.18 6.62 49.06
C ALA A 611 41.70 6.41 49.47
N PRO A 612 40.77 7.31 49.10
CA PRO A 612 39.35 7.14 49.42
C PRO A 612 38.74 5.96 48.66
N SER A 613 37.61 5.45 49.18
CA SER A 613 36.80 4.48 48.44
C SER A 613 36.06 5.20 47.31
N PRO A 614 35.77 4.55 46.16
CA PRO A 614 34.94 5.17 45.12
C PRO A 614 33.62 5.70 45.71
N GLY A 615 33.30 6.98 45.50
CA GLY A 615 32.06 7.63 45.95
C GLY A 615 32.12 8.40 47.28
N THR A 616 33.30 8.66 47.86
CA THR A 616 33.43 9.58 49.02
C THR A 616 33.94 10.97 48.63
N THR A 617 33.29 12.01 49.14
CA THR A 617 33.62 13.43 48.97
C THR A 617 34.87 13.84 49.77
N LEU A 618 35.78 14.62 49.14
CA LEU A 618 36.89 15.28 49.85
C LEU A 618 36.56 16.76 50.07
N PHE A 619 36.78 17.26 51.29
CA PHE A 619 36.66 18.68 51.63
C PHE A 619 38.05 19.30 51.82
N TYR A 620 38.29 20.48 51.24
CA TYR A 620 39.51 21.27 51.51
C TYR A 620 39.19 22.69 51.99
N LEU A 621 40.17 23.27 52.69
CA LEU A 621 40.07 24.54 53.41
C LEU A 621 40.92 25.63 52.72
N VAL A 622 40.31 26.76 52.36
CA VAL A 622 41.02 27.94 51.84
C VAL A 622 41.22 28.97 52.96
N ARG A 623 42.43 29.52 53.10
CA ARG A 623 42.74 30.57 54.10
C ARG A 623 42.52 31.97 53.48
N SER A 624 41.83 32.86 54.19
CA SER A 624 41.67 34.28 53.82
C SER A 624 42.88 35.13 54.24
N GLY A 625 43.22 36.12 53.40
CA GLY A 625 44.36 37.04 53.53
C GLY A 625 44.22 38.21 54.52
N ARG A 626 43.33 38.17 55.54
CA ARG A 626 43.34 39.17 56.65
C ARG A 626 43.11 38.54 58.04
N PRO A 627 43.64 39.14 59.13
CA PRO A 627 43.90 38.44 60.37
C PRO A 627 42.62 38.21 61.17
N LEU A 628 42.49 36.96 61.67
CA LEU A 628 41.54 36.50 62.69
C LEU A 628 40.14 36.13 62.20
N ARG A 629 39.99 34.90 61.68
CA ARG A 629 38.97 33.89 62.10
C ARG A 629 39.14 32.61 61.25
N GLY A 630 39.24 31.45 61.90
CA GLY A 630 39.65 30.17 61.29
C GLY A 630 38.49 29.27 60.85
N SER A 631 38.84 28.12 60.28
CA SER A 631 37.95 27.13 59.65
C SER A 631 38.38 25.69 60.02
N TRP A 632 37.46 24.72 59.94
CA TRP A 632 37.63 23.32 60.38
C TRP A 632 37.45 22.37 59.18
N GLY A 633 38.27 21.31 59.07
CA GLY A 633 38.19 20.31 58.01
C GLY A 633 38.16 18.87 58.56
N ALA A 634 37.57 17.95 57.79
CA ALA A 634 37.55 16.51 58.04
C ALA A 634 38.53 15.78 57.12
N ASP A 635 38.96 14.57 57.49
CA ASP A 635 39.78 13.70 56.62
C ASP A 635 38.93 12.93 55.59
N SER A 636 39.59 12.11 54.75
CA SER A 636 38.97 11.28 53.71
C SER A 636 37.94 10.24 54.23
N VAL A 637 37.75 10.12 55.54
CA VAL A 637 36.71 9.27 56.17
C VAL A 637 35.65 10.10 56.91
N GLY A 638 35.62 11.42 56.70
CA GLY A 638 34.61 12.32 57.27
C GLY A 638 34.79 12.61 58.76
N GLN A 639 35.96 12.28 59.35
CA GLN A 639 36.22 12.56 60.75
C GLN A 639 36.70 14.00 60.92
N GLU A 640 35.96 14.78 61.71
CA GLU A 640 36.31 16.16 62.04
C GLU A 640 37.64 16.20 62.83
N ARG A 641 38.64 16.91 62.32
CA ARG A 641 39.94 17.02 63.00
C ARG A 641 39.82 17.94 64.21
N SER A 642 39.38 17.41 65.36
CA SER A 642 39.34 18.14 66.64
C SER A 642 40.57 17.92 67.53
N VAL A 643 40.99 19.00 68.19
CA VAL A 643 42.34 19.35 68.72
C VAL A 643 42.31 19.37 70.27
N PRO A 644 43.46 19.43 70.99
CA PRO A 644 43.45 20.13 72.28
C PRO A 644 44.50 21.24 72.37
N CYS A 645 44.03 22.49 72.33
CA CYS A 645 44.71 23.56 73.04
C CYS A 645 44.38 23.45 74.54
N ALA A 646 45.24 22.76 75.28
CA ALA A 646 45.49 23.00 76.71
C ALA A 646 46.96 22.65 76.98
N ALA A 647 47.72 23.61 77.52
CA ALA A 647 49.17 23.60 77.80
C ALA A 647 49.39 23.74 79.33
N PRO A 648 50.56 23.43 79.94
CA PRO A 648 51.87 23.08 79.38
C PRO A 648 52.10 21.59 79.12
#